data_AF-A0A957NUM2-F1
#
_entry.id   AF-A0A957NUM2-F1
#
_cell.length_a   1.000
_cell.length_b   1.000
_cell.length_c   1.000
_cell.angle_alpha   90.00
_cell.angle_beta   90.00
_cell.angle_gamma   90.00
#
_symmetry.space_group_name_H-M   'P 1'
#
loop_
_entity.id
_entity.type
_entity.pdbx_description
1 polymer ?
#
loop_
_entity_poly.entity_id
_entity_poly.type
_entity_poly.pdbx_seq_one_letter_code
_entity_poly.pdbx_strand_id
1 'polypeptide(L)'
;SDFFPDYIFGLHECAGGGEGLMLEAGRAGWVLELASVGLDGGSDNADFQPLVDRGLSVVVRLHNGYKPNGALPHPQHYDAFANACATFVRRSHGCHIWIIGNEPNHEAERPHGEFIFPQQYADAYTRCRRAIRQIPGHEFDLVLVAGPAPWNAETRYPGNAGGDWVKYFADQIDAIPPGECDGFAIHAYTHEHDPAMITADLFQGADGYTHLRNEFRTYRDFMETIPVRCRHLPVLITEADPTNPNTGWADGQNKGWVCQAYREIADWNRNPSHQPIQGLLLYRWPDPQHHGQKQWSIANRPGVIDDFKAALRAEPAMDFGVRLPARAPVIAPRPAVRTIGRLPNIFTNQHLINAFFFAAQTLNVSGDELMQRAGLDVHQLAADEAVRQARYAGLPVDDLPNLNDHERALIALNLIRELRNVRRWRGRVNAPDGLNLRSQGDANANLLTSLANGAELDVLNDENSWLCVAVDAETAGFVHCDYVTNLDEQPAPAPQPLPAGDYFCTESALRNVPLAPPVAEQITLSPSAQPGAQRLAAIWNQYGGLLTALADRLQIDPAVAVAVLNVESGGQAFGAAGKPIIRFENHLFYADWGNTHTDIFDSYFRFNREPNQSWKDHQWRGNVQQPFQSIHTAQTLEWQVLDFAANLAAADTAAKCSISMGLPQILGRNHQRIGYGTVQEMFQAFCADERNHVLGLFDFIRADANMVQALRNRDYLSFATGYNGSGQAATYEGLIKNSVAAFHQLSEVSLAIGDGAELPAELDSEIAFIPMPQQPDVFTDVGAPQAGVGAAAQPASDEVRQAWIAYVKQGLENNNMLFRRILRAFIIPYYMTVAMYALLFVVGLGLFVVAAVLGL
;
A
#
# COMPACT_ATOMS: atom_id res chain seq x y z
N SER A 1 9.53 -5.39 -12.69
CA SER A 1 8.89 -6.46 -13.48
C SER A 1 8.86 -7.68 -12.59
N ASP A 2 7.66 -8.09 -12.17
CA ASP A 2 7.48 -8.91 -10.97
C ASP A 2 8.09 -10.32 -11.04
N PHE A 3 8.50 -10.79 -12.23
CA PHE A 3 9.13 -12.11 -12.46
C PHE A 3 10.65 -12.14 -12.42
N PHE A 4 11.32 -10.99 -12.28
CA PHE A 4 12.75 -10.94 -11.99
C PHE A 4 12.92 -10.83 -10.47
N PRO A 5 13.80 -11.63 -9.85
CA PRO A 5 14.05 -11.55 -8.43
C PRO A 5 14.87 -10.28 -8.11
N ASP A 6 15.00 -9.97 -6.83
CA ASP A 6 15.78 -8.81 -6.39
C ASP A 6 17.29 -9.02 -6.61
N TYR A 7 17.77 -10.27 -6.60
CA TYR A 7 19.20 -10.58 -6.63
C TYR A 7 19.59 -11.59 -7.73
N ILE A 8 20.83 -11.49 -8.22
CA ILE A 8 21.38 -12.34 -9.29
C ILE A 8 21.67 -13.79 -8.85
N PHE A 9 21.55 -14.11 -7.56
CA PHE A 9 21.84 -15.44 -7.03
C PHE A 9 20.96 -16.50 -7.66
N GLY A 10 21.48 -17.70 -7.91
CA GLY A 10 20.62 -18.79 -8.33
C GLY A 10 21.25 -20.17 -8.26
N LEU A 11 20.36 -21.17 -8.32
CA LEU A 11 20.69 -22.58 -8.24
C LEU A 11 19.91 -23.37 -9.29
N HIS A 12 20.55 -24.42 -9.79
CA HIS A 12 19.93 -25.41 -10.65
C HIS A 12 19.28 -26.53 -9.82
N GLU A 13 17.98 -26.79 -10.08
CA GLU A 13 17.06 -27.75 -9.44
C GLU A 13 16.83 -27.51 -7.92
N CYS A 14 15.57 -27.39 -7.48
CA CYS A 14 15.20 -27.17 -6.08
C CYS A 14 15.09 -28.47 -5.26
N ALA A 15 15.14 -29.64 -5.93
CA ALA A 15 15.02 -30.94 -5.29
C ALA A 15 16.18 -31.17 -4.31
N GLY A 16 15.97 -30.84 -3.04
CA GLY A 16 16.98 -30.92 -1.97
C GLY A 16 17.11 -29.64 -1.13
N GLY A 17 16.36 -28.58 -1.39
CA GLY A 17 16.20 -27.43 -0.48
C GLY A 17 17.27 -26.33 -0.55
N GLY A 18 18.05 -26.25 -1.63
CA GLY A 18 19.14 -25.27 -1.77
C GLY A 18 18.68 -23.84 -1.86
N GLU A 19 17.49 -23.64 -2.44
CA GLU A 19 16.82 -22.34 -2.49
C GLU A 19 16.52 -21.80 -1.08
N GLY A 20 16.41 -22.69 -0.08
CA GLY A 20 16.29 -22.31 1.33
C GLY A 20 17.43 -21.42 1.81
N LEU A 21 18.65 -21.60 1.30
CA LEU A 21 19.80 -20.77 1.66
C LEU A 21 19.64 -19.31 1.23
N MET A 22 19.07 -19.09 0.04
CA MET A 22 18.78 -17.73 -0.47
C MET A 22 17.71 -17.06 0.38
N LEU A 23 16.69 -17.82 0.79
CA LEU A 23 15.56 -17.32 1.57
C LEU A 23 15.95 -17.02 3.02
N GLU A 24 16.73 -17.88 3.66
CA GLU A 24 17.29 -17.66 5.01
C GLU A 24 18.15 -16.39 5.06
N ALA A 25 18.84 -16.05 3.96
CA ALA A 25 19.65 -14.84 3.86
C ALA A 25 18.83 -13.58 3.51
N GLY A 26 17.53 -13.69 3.23
CA GLY A 26 16.72 -12.57 2.73
C GLY A 26 17.15 -12.11 1.32
N ARG A 27 17.74 -13.01 0.54
CA ARG A 27 18.33 -12.76 -0.80
C ARG A 27 17.67 -13.65 -1.86
N ALA A 28 16.35 -13.59 -1.98
CA ALA A 28 15.62 -14.40 -2.94
C ALA A 28 16.14 -14.16 -4.38
N GLY A 29 16.41 -15.25 -5.08
CA GLY A 29 17.05 -15.25 -6.40
C GLY A 29 16.33 -16.18 -7.39
N TRP A 30 17.11 -16.79 -8.27
CA TRP A 30 16.67 -17.67 -9.33
C TRP A 30 16.72 -19.15 -8.95
N VAL A 31 15.71 -19.89 -9.41
CA VAL A 31 15.74 -21.35 -9.46
C VAL A 31 15.52 -21.77 -10.91
N LEU A 32 16.39 -22.63 -11.43
CA LEU A 32 16.17 -23.28 -12.72
C LEU A 32 15.67 -24.71 -12.52
N GLU A 33 14.52 -25.00 -13.10
CA GLU A 33 13.94 -26.35 -13.12
C GLU A 33 14.05 -27.00 -14.51
N LEU A 34 14.09 -28.33 -14.53
CA LEU A 34 14.16 -29.12 -15.74
C LEU A 34 12.81 -29.79 -16.02
N ALA A 35 12.37 -29.72 -17.28
CA ALA A 35 11.15 -30.42 -17.71
C ALA A 35 11.40 -31.19 -19.00
N SER A 36 11.27 -32.52 -18.93
CA SER A 36 11.31 -33.40 -20.10
C SER A 36 9.91 -33.49 -20.71
N VAL A 37 9.63 -32.67 -21.73
CA VAL A 37 8.28 -32.56 -22.31
C VAL A 37 8.01 -33.53 -23.46
N GLY A 38 9.05 -34.18 -24.01
CA GLY A 38 8.89 -35.12 -25.12
C GLY A 38 8.12 -34.53 -26.31
N LEU A 39 7.29 -35.37 -26.93
CA LEU A 39 6.41 -34.98 -28.04
C LEU A 39 4.93 -34.92 -27.64
N ASP A 40 4.61 -35.14 -26.37
CA ASP A 40 3.25 -35.21 -25.81
C ASP A 40 3.00 -34.21 -24.68
N GLY A 41 4.03 -33.49 -24.23
CA GLY A 41 3.99 -32.51 -23.16
C GLY A 41 4.41 -33.07 -21.81
N GLY A 42 4.77 -34.36 -21.71
CA GLY A 42 5.21 -35.02 -20.47
C GLY A 42 4.12 -35.11 -19.40
N SER A 43 4.43 -35.79 -18.30
CA SER A 43 3.55 -35.92 -17.12
C SER A 43 4.13 -35.30 -15.85
N ASP A 44 5.29 -34.66 -15.95
CA ASP A 44 5.99 -34.08 -14.80
C ASP A 44 5.15 -33.00 -14.12
N ASN A 45 5.34 -32.86 -12.80
CA ASN A 45 4.72 -31.80 -12.02
C ASN A 45 5.16 -30.44 -12.58
N ALA A 46 4.20 -29.58 -12.88
CA ALA A 46 4.42 -28.27 -13.49
C ALA A 46 4.01 -27.13 -12.54
N ASP A 47 3.80 -27.42 -11.26
CA ASP A 47 3.47 -26.43 -10.25
C ASP A 47 4.74 -25.86 -9.59
N PHE A 48 5.06 -24.62 -9.95
CA PHE A 48 6.17 -23.85 -9.39
C PHE A 48 5.69 -22.74 -8.44
N GLN A 49 4.38 -22.62 -8.23
CA GLN A 49 3.78 -21.60 -7.37
C GLN A 49 4.38 -21.60 -5.95
N PRO A 50 4.68 -22.76 -5.31
CA PRO A 50 5.30 -22.76 -3.98
C PRO A 50 6.67 -22.07 -3.91
N LEU A 51 7.43 -22.03 -5.01
CA LEU A 51 8.71 -21.31 -5.08
C LEU A 51 8.46 -19.80 -5.21
N VAL A 52 7.50 -19.43 -6.06
CA VAL A 52 7.13 -18.03 -6.32
C VAL A 52 6.52 -17.37 -5.09
N ASP A 53 5.66 -18.07 -4.37
CA ASP A 53 5.06 -17.59 -3.12
C ASP A 53 6.10 -17.27 -2.04
N ARG A 54 7.29 -17.87 -2.14
CA ARG A 54 8.44 -17.62 -1.26
C ARG A 54 9.34 -16.47 -1.77
N GLY A 55 8.97 -15.81 -2.86
CA GLY A 55 9.72 -14.70 -3.46
C GLY A 55 10.79 -15.10 -4.47
N LEU A 56 10.94 -16.39 -4.79
CA LEU A 56 11.89 -16.84 -5.81
C LEU A 56 11.35 -16.57 -7.22
N SER A 57 12.27 -16.53 -8.19
CA SER A 57 11.92 -16.50 -9.60
C SER A 57 12.33 -17.81 -10.26
N VAL A 58 11.44 -18.35 -11.08
CA VAL A 58 11.60 -19.67 -11.70
C VAL A 58 11.83 -19.50 -13.18
N VAL A 59 12.85 -20.20 -13.70
CA VAL A 59 13.07 -20.41 -15.12
C VAL A 59 13.04 -21.91 -15.39
N VAL A 60 12.35 -22.35 -16.44
CA VAL A 60 12.23 -23.79 -16.74
C VAL A 60 12.86 -24.10 -18.09
N ARG A 61 13.75 -25.09 -18.11
CA ARG A 61 14.33 -25.63 -19.35
C ARG A 61 13.47 -26.77 -19.91
N LEU A 62 12.76 -26.47 -20.99
CA LEU A 62 11.92 -27.41 -21.73
C LEU A 62 12.79 -28.18 -22.73
N HIS A 63 12.86 -29.49 -22.60
CA HIS A 63 13.64 -30.33 -23.51
C HIS A 63 12.87 -31.59 -23.90
N ASN A 64 13.14 -32.10 -25.10
CA ASN A 64 12.49 -33.30 -25.65
C ASN A 64 12.90 -34.57 -24.89
N GLY A 65 14.17 -34.69 -24.54
CA GLY A 65 14.67 -35.78 -23.72
C GLY A 65 16.18 -35.70 -23.56
N TYR A 66 16.76 -36.76 -23.01
CA TYR A 66 18.22 -36.91 -22.90
C TYR A 66 18.76 -37.81 -24.02
N LYS A 67 20.09 -37.91 -24.15
CA LYS A 67 20.73 -38.87 -25.06
C LYS A 67 20.08 -40.27 -24.91
N PRO A 68 19.64 -40.92 -26.01
CA PRO A 68 19.91 -40.58 -27.41
C PRO A 68 18.89 -39.63 -28.07
N ASN A 69 17.81 -39.25 -27.40
CA ASN A 69 16.71 -38.48 -28.02
C ASN A 69 17.04 -37.00 -28.22
N GLY A 70 17.98 -36.46 -27.44
CA GLY A 70 18.43 -35.07 -27.49
C GLY A 70 17.44 -34.07 -26.88
N ALA A 71 17.97 -32.91 -26.49
CA ALA A 71 17.20 -31.82 -25.92
C ALA A 71 16.22 -31.20 -26.92
N LEU A 72 16.54 -31.27 -28.22
CA LEU A 72 15.60 -31.06 -29.31
C LEU A 72 15.39 -32.38 -30.09
N PRO A 73 14.19 -32.62 -30.64
CA PRO A 73 13.97 -33.79 -31.48
C PRO A 73 14.48 -33.56 -32.90
N HIS A 74 14.39 -34.59 -33.75
CA HIS A 74 14.66 -34.44 -35.18
C HIS A 74 13.73 -33.38 -35.82
N PRO A 75 14.19 -32.57 -36.81
CA PRO A 75 13.43 -31.46 -37.39
C PRO A 75 11.99 -31.78 -37.84
N GLN A 76 11.75 -33.02 -38.28
CA GLN A 76 10.42 -33.49 -38.68
C GLN A 76 9.38 -33.47 -37.53
N HIS A 77 9.82 -33.31 -36.28
CA HIS A 77 8.97 -33.32 -35.09
C HIS A 77 8.90 -31.95 -34.38
N TYR A 78 9.44 -30.87 -34.96
CA TYR A 78 9.41 -29.56 -34.32
C TYR A 78 8.00 -29.02 -34.03
N ASP A 79 7.01 -29.31 -34.89
CA ASP A 79 5.62 -28.94 -34.60
C ASP A 79 5.05 -29.72 -33.40
N ALA A 80 5.34 -31.03 -33.32
CA ALA A 80 4.90 -31.85 -32.19
C ALA A 80 5.57 -31.38 -30.89
N PHE A 81 6.86 -31.05 -30.94
CA PHE A 81 7.60 -30.52 -29.80
C PHE A 81 7.11 -29.14 -29.35
N ALA A 82 6.79 -28.24 -30.28
CA ALA A 82 6.20 -26.95 -29.96
C ALA A 82 4.84 -27.10 -29.26
N ASN A 83 4.00 -28.02 -29.76
CA ASN A 83 2.72 -28.36 -29.11
C ASN A 83 2.91 -29.02 -27.74
N ALA A 84 3.93 -29.86 -27.57
CA ALA A 84 4.29 -30.45 -26.29
C ALA A 84 4.73 -29.39 -25.28
N CYS A 85 5.60 -28.45 -25.68
CA CYS A 85 6.00 -27.30 -24.86
C CYS A 85 4.78 -26.49 -24.43
N ALA A 86 3.88 -26.14 -25.36
CA ALA A 86 2.66 -25.41 -25.05
C ALA A 86 1.72 -26.18 -24.12
N THR A 87 1.69 -27.51 -24.23
CA THR A 87 0.88 -28.39 -23.36
C THR A 87 1.43 -28.44 -21.94
N PHE A 88 2.76 -28.44 -21.77
CA PHE A 88 3.41 -28.31 -20.47
C PHE A 88 3.12 -26.93 -19.85
N VAL A 89 3.34 -25.85 -20.62
CA VAL A 89 3.15 -24.48 -20.13
C VAL A 89 1.70 -24.22 -19.73
N ARG A 90 0.71 -24.67 -20.50
CA ARG A 90 -0.72 -24.48 -20.18
C ARG A 90 -1.15 -25.03 -18.82
N ARG A 91 -0.48 -26.07 -18.33
CA ARG A 91 -0.76 -26.67 -17.01
C ARG A 91 0.23 -26.23 -15.93
N SER A 92 1.15 -25.35 -16.27
CA SER A 92 2.15 -24.86 -15.34
C SER A 92 1.62 -23.67 -14.54
N HIS A 93 2.06 -23.56 -13.30
CA HIS A 93 1.71 -22.45 -12.42
C HIS A 93 2.97 -21.80 -11.87
N GLY A 94 2.99 -20.47 -11.79
CA GLY A 94 4.10 -19.69 -11.22
C GLY A 94 5.31 -19.43 -12.14
N CYS A 95 5.40 -20.02 -13.33
CA CYS A 95 6.53 -19.79 -14.25
C CYS A 95 6.10 -19.06 -15.52
N HIS A 96 6.92 -18.09 -15.95
CA HIS A 96 6.72 -17.29 -17.17
C HIS A 96 8.02 -17.09 -17.98
N ILE A 97 9.08 -17.84 -17.64
CA ILE A 97 10.38 -17.77 -18.31
C ILE A 97 10.82 -19.19 -18.68
N TRP A 98 11.02 -19.42 -19.98
CA TRP A 98 11.23 -20.73 -20.57
C TRP A 98 12.54 -20.77 -21.36
N ILE A 99 13.27 -21.88 -21.33
CA ILE A 99 14.43 -22.13 -22.20
C ILE A 99 14.07 -23.29 -23.13
N ILE A 100 14.31 -23.15 -24.44
CA ILE A 100 14.02 -24.21 -25.42
C ILE A 100 15.28 -25.00 -25.74
N GLY A 101 15.33 -26.22 -25.22
CA GLY A 101 16.46 -27.14 -25.36
C GLY A 101 17.65 -26.78 -24.47
N ASN A 102 18.76 -27.48 -24.70
CA ASN A 102 20.05 -27.26 -24.05
C ASN A 102 21.17 -27.43 -25.07
N GLU A 103 22.23 -26.62 -24.97
CA GLU A 103 23.50 -26.75 -25.70
C GLU A 103 23.41 -27.45 -27.08
N PRO A 104 22.68 -26.89 -28.05
CA PRO A 104 22.35 -27.58 -29.30
C PRO A 104 23.57 -27.93 -30.17
N ASN A 105 24.73 -27.32 -29.90
CA ASN A 105 25.99 -27.62 -30.54
C ASN A 105 26.76 -28.79 -29.88
N HIS A 106 26.25 -29.49 -28.87
CA HIS A 106 26.93 -30.59 -28.16
C HIS A 106 26.30 -31.95 -28.51
N GLU A 107 27.10 -32.97 -28.91
CA GLU A 107 26.56 -34.27 -29.39
C GLU A 107 25.57 -34.92 -28.41
N ALA A 108 25.85 -34.84 -27.11
CA ALA A 108 24.99 -35.41 -26.08
C ALA A 108 23.56 -34.83 -26.04
N GLU A 109 23.38 -33.59 -26.50
CA GLU A 109 22.10 -32.90 -26.50
C GLU A 109 21.38 -33.00 -27.86
N ARG A 110 21.99 -33.68 -28.83
CA ARG A 110 21.45 -33.81 -30.18
C ARG A 110 20.66 -35.11 -30.36
N PRO A 111 19.59 -35.11 -31.18
CA PRO A 111 18.83 -36.31 -31.49
C PRO A 111 19.73 -37.28 -32.24
N HIS A 112 20.05 -38.41 -31.62
CA HIS A 112 20.96 -39.43 -32.10
C HIS A 112 22.35 -38.89 -32.52
N GLY A 113 22.79 -37.79 -31.90
CA GLY A 113 24.06 -37.12 -32.22
C GLY A 113 24.06 -36.29 -33.50
N GLU A 114 22.94 -36.26 -34.24
CA GLU A 114 22.83 -35.55 -35.52
C GLU A 114 22.94 -34.03 -35.34
N PHE A 115 23.68 -33.37 -36.23
CA PHE A 115 23.91 -31.93 -36.11
C PHE A 115 22.60 -31.13 -36.15
N ILE A 116 22.45 -30.22 -35.18
CA ILE A 116 21.42 -29.19 -35.19
C ILE A 116 22.11 -27.92 -35.69
N PHE A 117 21.83 -27.51 -36.92
CA PHE A 117 22.36 -26.28 -37.49
C PHE A 117 21.64 -25.05 -36.94
N PRO A 118 22.26 -23.85 -36.98
CA PRO A 118 21.66 -22.63 -36.45
C PRO A 118 20.24 -22.35 -36.97
N GLN A 119 19.97 -22.59 -38.25
CA GLN A 119 18.65 -22.40 -38.85
C GLN A 119 17.62 -23.41 -38.33
N GLN A 120 18.04 -24.63 -38.04
CA GLN A 120 17.15 -25.67 -37.48
C GLN A 120 16.80 -25.35 -36.03
N TYR A 121 17.78 -24.92 -35.24
CA TYR A 121 17.52 -24.44 -33.89
C TYR A 121 16.57 -23.24 -33.89
N ALA A 122 16.82 -22.24 -34.75
CA ALA A 122 15.97 -21.06 -34.86
C ALA A 122 14.53 -21.41 -35.26
N ASP A 123 14.33 -22.38 -36.16
CA ASP A 123 12.99 -22.87 -36.53
C ASP A 123 12.27 -23.51 -35.33
N ALA A 124 12.92 -24.44 -34.62
CA ALA A 124 12.34 -25.07 -33.44
C ALA A 124 11.99 -24.06 -32.34
N TYR A 125 12.94 -23.17 -32.01
CA TYR A 125 12.75 -22.09 -31.04
C TYR A 125 11.55 -21.21 -31.40
N THR A 126 11.47 -20.76 -32.66
CA THR A 126 10.41 -19.86 -33.14
C THR A 126 9.03 -20.53 -33.04
N ARG A 127 8.93 -21.82 -33.38
CA ARG A 127 7.68 -22.59 -33.25
C ARG A 127 7.26 -22.75 -31.79
N CYS A 128 8.18 -23.15 -30.91
CA CYS A 128 7.91 -23.27 -29.47
C CYS A 128 7.46 -21.94 -28.88
N ARG A 129 8.18 -20.85 -29.17
CA ARG A 129 7.83 -19.51 -28.68
C ARG A 129 6.44 -19.07 -29.11
N ARG A 130 6.10 -19.22 -30.40
CA ARG A 130 4.78 -18.86 -30.93
C ARG A 130 3.67 -19.70 -30.31
N ALA A 131 3.90 -21.01 -30.14
CA ALA A 131 2.92 -21.90 -29.52
C ALA A 131 2.66 -21.54 -28.04
N ILE A 132 3.72 -21.22 -27.29
CA ILE A 132 3.61 -20.79 -25.88
C ILE A 132 2.81 -19.49 -25.76
N ARG A 133 3.15 -18.46 -26.56
CA ARG A 133 2.51 -17.15 -26.49
C ARG A 133 1.07 -17.10 -27.03
N GLN A 134 0.59 -18.18 -27.63
CA GLN A 134 -0.81 -18.33 -28.01
C GLN A 134 -1.68 -18.86 -26.88
N ILE A 135 -1.10 -19.28 -25.75
CA ILE A 135 -1.84 -19.74 -24.60
C ILE A 135 -2.35 -18.51 -23.83
N PRO A 136 -3.65 -18.45 -23.50
CA PRO A 136 -4.20 -17.39 -22.65
C PRO A 136 -3.44 -17.30 -21.32
N GLY A 137 -3.01 -16.10 -20.94
CA GLY A 137 -2.22 -15.86 -19.73
C GLY A 137 -0.70 -16.00 -19.90
N HIS A 138 -0.23 -16.41 -21.07
CA HIS A 138 1.20 -16.58 -21.40
C HIS A 138 1.64 -15.76 -22.63
N GLU A 139 0.83 -14.80 -23.06
CA GLU A 139 1.06 -13.97 -24.26
C GLU A 139 2.36 -13.17 -24.18
N PHE A 140 2.81 -12.91 -22.96
CA PHE A 140 3.97 -12.09 -22.62
C PHE A 140 5.12 -12.89 -22.00
N ASP A 141 5.04 -14.21 -22.00
CA ASP A 141 6.10 -15.06 -21.47
C ASP A 141 7.42 -14.85 -22.22
N LEU A 142 8.52 -14.95 -21.49
CA LEU A 142 9.86 -14.90 -22.07
C LEU A 142 10.31 -16.29 -22.47
N VAL A 143 10.64 -16.46 -23.75
CA VAL A 143 11.23 -17.71 -24.24
C VAL A 143 12.68 -17.42 -24.63
N LEU A 144 13.62 -17.87 -23.79
CA LEU A 144 15.04 -17.64 -23.94
C LEU A 144 15.66 -18.61 -24.96
N VAL A 145 16.56 -18.07 -25.77
CA VAL A 145 17.42 -18.83 -26.67
C VAL A 145 18.45 -19.58 -25.83
N ALA A 146 18.52 -20.90 -25.99
CA ALA A 146 19.52 -21.74 -25.37
C ALA A 146 20.90 -21.47 -26.00
N GLY A 147 21.86 -21.19 -25.13
CA GLY A 147 23.25 -20.97 -25.50
C GLY A 147 23.93 -22.29 -25.89
N PRO A 148 24.93 -22.24 -26.77
CA PRO A 148 25.75 -23.39 -27.07
C PRO A 148 26.68 -23.75 -25.91
N ALA A 149 27.04 -25.02 -25.80
CA ALA A 149 28.14 -25.51 -24.99
C ALA A 149 29.41 -24.74 -25.32
N PRO A 150 30.00 -24.01 -24.37
CA PRO A 150 31.33 -23.45 -24.49
C PRO A 150 32.34 -24.56 -24.79
N TRP A 151 33.40 -24.21 -25.54
CA TRP A 151 34.52 -25.11 -25.86
C TRP A 151 34.17 -26.34 -26.73
N ASN A 152 32.90 -26.50 -27.13
CA ASN A 152 32.49 -27.60 -28.00
C ASN A 152 32.55 -27.18 -29.48
N ALA A 153 33.53 -27.75 -30.20
CA ALA A 153 33.80 -27.49 -31.61
C ALA A 153 33.31 -28.58 -32.59
N GLU A 154 32.39 -29.43 -32.15
CA GLU A 154 31.89 -30.57 -32.93
C GLU A 154 31.00 -30.15 -34.09
N THR A 155 30.16 -29.12 -33.90
CA THR A 155 29.12 -28.75 -34.86
C THR A 155 29.68 -27.85 -35.96
N ARG A 156 29.98 -28.45 -37.12
CA ARG A 156 30.61 -27.77 -38.27
C ARG A 156 29.64 -27.67 -39.46
N TYR A 157 29.67 -26.54 -40.15
CA TYR A 157 28.81 -26.26 -41.30
C TYR A 157 29.44 -25.18 -42.22
N PRO A 158 28.93 -24.99 -43.45
CA PRO A 158 29.44 -23.93 -44.33
C PRO A 158 29.40 -22.55 -43.65
N GLY A 159 30.55 -21.87 -43.61
CA GLY A 159 30.72 -20.61 -42.88
C GLY A 159 31.33 -20.79 -41.49
N ASN A 160 31.20 -21.95 -40.85
CA ASN A 160 31.79 -22.29 -39.56
C ASN A 160 32.51 -23.65 -39.60
N ALA A 161 33.53 -23.76 -40.47
CA ALA A 161 34.25 -25.02 -40.70
C ALA A 161 35.04 -25.50 -39.45
N GLY A 162 35.41 -24.57 -38.57
CA GLY A 162 36.04 -24.88 -37.29
C GLY A 162 35.05 -25.32 -36.20
N GLY A 163 33.74 -25.09 -36.37
CA GLY A 163 32.78 -25.35 -35.29
C GLY A 163 32.94 -24.39 -34.10
N ASP A 164 33.37 -23.17 -34.37
CA ASP A 164 33.45 -22.11 -33.37
C ASP A 164 32.07 -21.92 -32.69
N TRP A 165 32.01 -22.14 -31.37
CA TRP A 165 30.78 -22.12 -30.60
C TRP A 165 30.20 -20.72 -30.44
N VAL A 166 31.03 -19.68 -30.45
CA VAL A 166 30.58 -18.28 -30.39
C VAL A 166 30.02 -17.86 -31.74
N LYS A 167 30.66 -18.29 -32.84
CA LYS A 167 30.08 -18.14 -34.17
C LYS A 167 28.75 -18.90 -34.31
N TYR A 168 28.65 -20.10 -33.76
CA TYR A 168 27.40 -20.85 -33.73
C TYR A 168 26.29 -20.05 -33.04
N PHE A 169 26.58 -19.45 -31.89
CA PHE A 169 25.65 -18.57 -31.19
C PHE A 169 25.24 -17.37 -32.06
N ALA A 170 26.19 -16.68 -32.69
CA ALA A 170 25.90 -15.56 -33.59
C ALA A 170 24.95 -15.97 -34.73
N ASP A 171 25.25 -17.08 -35.40
CA ASP A 171 24.47 -17.58 -36.53
C ASP A 171 23.06 -18.04 -36.09
N GLN A 172 22.88 -18.51 -34.84
CA GLN A 172 21.55 -18.81 -34.29
C GLN A 172 20.72 -17.53 -34.16
N ILE A 173 21.31 -16.49 -33.57
CA ILE A 173 20.63 -15.20 -33.34
C ILE A 173 20.26 -14.52 -34.67
N ASP A 174 21.13 -14.63 -35.68
CA ASP A 174 20.88 -14.09 -37.01
C ASP A 174 19.83 -14.90 -37.80
N ALA A 175 19.66 -16.18 -37.50
CA ALA A 175 18.61 -17.00 -38.11
C ALA A 175 17.21 -16.77 -37.49
N ILE A 176 17.11 -16.23 -36.27
CA ILE A 176 15.83 -15.92 -35.63
C ILE A 176 15.22 -14.65 -36.27
N PRO A 177 13.93 -14.66 -36.66
CA PRO A 177 13.27 -13.48 -37.22
C PRO A 177 13.37 -12.25 -36.29
N PRO A 178 13.61 -11.04 -36.83
CA PRO A 178 13.64 -9.82 -36.03
C PRO A 178 12.35 -9.63 -35.21
N GLY A 179 12.48 -9.38 -33.90
CA GLY A 179 11.35 -9.22 -32.97
C GLY A 179 10.80 -10.53 -32.39
N GLU A 180 11.38 -11.68 -32.77
CA GLU A 180 10.97 -12.99 -32.26
C GLU A 180 11.94 -13.59 -31.24
N CYS A 181 12.84 -12.79 -30.67
CA CYS A 181 13.77 -13.19 -29.62
C CYS A 181 13.41 -12.46 -28.31
N ASP A 182 13.34 -13.20 -27.20
CA ASP A 182 12.97 -12.65 -25.88
C ASP A 182 14.12 -12.59 -24.86
N GLY A 183 15.27 -13.19 -25.17
CA GLY A 183 16.44 -13.22 -24.29
C GLY A 183 17.30 -14.46 -24.49
N PHE A 184 18.32 -14.61 -23.64
CA PHE A 184 19.38 -15.62 -23.81
C PHE A 184 19.68 -16.35 -22.50
N ALA A 185 19.90 -17.66 -22.59
CA ALA A 185 20.42 -18.52 -21.54
C ALA A 185 21.83 -18.97 -21.94
N ILE A 186 22.87 -18.46 -21.31
CA ILE A 186 24.28 -18.77 -21.64
C ILE A 186 24.93 -19.57 -20.51
N HIS A 187 26.03 -20.26 -20.80
CA HIS A 187 26.77 -21.05 -19.81
C HIS A 187 28.18 -20.50 -19.59
N ALA A 188 28.72 -20.64 -18.38
CA ALA A 188 30.04 -20.14 -18.01
C ALA A 188 30.73 -21.09 -17.04
N TYR A 189 31.84 -21.70 -17.47
CA TYR A 189 32.50 -22.78 -16.72
C TYR A 189 33.95 -22.44 -16.39
N THR A 190 34.53 -23.15 -15.42
CA THR A 190 35.98 -23.27 -15.28
C THR A 190 36.42 -24.70 -15.49
N HIS A 191 37.66 -24.93 -15.91
CA HIS A 191 38.18 -26.30 -16.02
C HIS A 191 38.31 -26.97 -14.65
N GLU A 192 38.76 -26.20 -13.65
CA GLU A 192 39.00 -26.69 -12.29
C GLU A 192 38.25 -25.87 -11.24
N HIS A 193 38.05 -26.45 -10.05
CA HIS A 193 37.48 -25.75 -8.91
C HIS A 193 38.55 -24.85 -8.23
N ASP A 194 38.94 -23.79 -8.94
CA ASP A 194 39.94 -22.79 -8.54
C ASP A 194 39.42 -21.36 -8.79
N PRO A 195 39.28 -20.51 -7.74
CA PRO A 195 38.78 -19.14 -7.88
C PRO A 195 39.64 -18.26 -8.81
N ALA A 196 40.93 -18.58 -9.02
CA ALA A 196 41.77 -17.82 -9.92
C ALA A 196 41.26 -17.86 -11.37
N MET A 197 40.61 -18.96 -11.77
CA MET A 197 40.06 -19.14 -13.12
C MET A 197 38.81 -18.30 -13.38
N ILE A 198 38.15 -17.76 -12.34
CA ILE A 198 36.98 -16.89 -12.51
C ILE A 198 37.35 -15.57 -13.20
N THR A 199 38.48 -14.99 -12.79
CA THR A 199 38.88 -13.63 -13.24
C THR A 199 40.04 -13.62 -14.20
N ALA A 200 40.64 -14.79 -14.48
CA ALA A 200 41.70 -14.90 -15.45
C ALA A 200 41.16 -14.67 -16.87
N ASP A 201 41.90 -13.89 -17.65
CA ASP A 201 41.60 -13.68 -19.08
C ASP A 201 42.51 -14.61 -19.90
N LEU A 202 42.22 -15.92 -19.81
CA LEU A 202 42.95 -16.97 -20.55
C LEU A 202 42.24 -17.25 -21.86
N PHE A 203 43.01 -17.41 -22.93
CA PHE A 203 42.52 -17.69 -24.28
C PHE A 203 42.84 -19.12 -24.71
N GLN A 204 42.06 -19.65 -25.64
CA GLN A 204 42.29 -20.96 -26.23
C GLN A 204 43.66 -21.03 -26.92
N GLY A 205 44.36 -22.15 -26.75
CA GLY A 205 45.67 -22.36 -27.38
C GLY A 205 45.61 -22.94 -28.80
N ALA A 206 44.46 -23.49 -29.21
CA ALA A 206 44.32 -24.18 -30.49
C ALA A 206 44.16 -23.20 -31.67
N ASP A 207 44.84 -23.51 -32.78
CA ASP A 207 44.76 -22.74 -34.03
C ASP A 207 43.29 -22.61 -34.48
N GLY A 208 42.87 -21.37 -34.76
CA GLY A 208 41.49 -21.03 -35.11
C GLY A 208 40.61 -20.57 -33.95
N TYR A 209 40.99 -20.84 -32.69
CA TYR A 209 40.19 -20.47 -31.51
C TYR A 209 40.87 -19.48 -30.59
N THR A 210 42.12 -19.08 -30.86
CA THR A 210 42.92 -18.15 -30.02
C THR A 210 42.27 -16.80 -29.67
N HIS A 211 41.18 -16.45 -30.33
CA HIS A 211 40.38 -15.25 -30.05
C HIS A 211 39.28 -15.48 -28.99
N LEU A 212 39.05 -16.74 -28.58
CA LEU A 212 38.04 -17.16 -27.61
C LEU A 212 38.68 -17.45 -26.25
N ARG A 213 37.94 -17.15 -25.19
CA ARG A 213 38.36 -17.36 -23.81
C ARG A 213 38.22 -18.84 -23.40
N ASN A 214 38.98 -19.23 -22.38
CA ASN A 214 39.17 -20.63 -21.96
C ASN A 214 38.80 -20.90 -20.49
N GLU A 215 38.13 -19.97 -19.81
CA GLU A 215 37.66 -20.16 -18.42
C GLU A 215 36.32 -19.44 -18.23
N PHE A 216 35.98 -19.04 -17.00
CA PHE A 216 34.69 -18.46 -16.65
C PHE A 216 34.29 -17.29 -17.54
N ARG A 217 35.25 -16.42 -17.88
CA ARG A 217 35.05 -15.25 -18.74
C ARG A 217 34.66 -15.56 -20.19
N THR A 218 34.53 -16.83 -20.58
CA THR A 218 33.88 -17.22 -21.84
C THR A 218 32.47 -16.61 -21.98
N TYR A 219 31.77 -16.31 -20.87
CA TYR A 219 30.51 -15.57 -20.91
C TYR A 219 30.64 -14.23 -21.66
N ARG A 220 31.80 -13.57 -21.59
CA ARG A 220 32.05 -12.28 -22.26
C ARG A 220 32.03 -12.42 -23.77
N ASP A 221 32.54 -13.53 -24.31
CA ASP A 221 32.53 -13.78 -25.76
C ASP A 221 31.09 -13.91 -26.27
N PHE A 222 30.21 -14.57 -25.51
CA PHE A 222 28.78 -14.61 -25.83
C PHE A 222 28.13 -13.23 -25.71
N MET A 223 28.39 -12.48 -24.64
CA MET A 223 27.83 -11.15 -24.42
C MET A 223 28.24 -10.15 -25.52
N GLU A 224 29.51 -10.18 -25.93
CA GLU A 224 30.05 -9.33 -27.00
C GLU A 224 29.43 -9.66 -28.36
N THR A 225 29.05 -10.92 -28.57
CA THR A 225 28.41 -11.43 -29.80
C THR A 225 26.94 -11.04 -29.94
N ILE A 226 26.23 -10.75 -28.83
CA ILE A 226 24.82 -10.34 -28.89
C ILE A 226 24.71 -9.04 -29.73
N PRO A 227 23.95 -9.06 -30.86
CA PRO A 227 23.86 -7.92 -31.74
C PRO A 227 23.12 -6.76 -31.06
N VAL A 228 23.46 -5.52 -31.43
CA VAL A 228 22.89 -4.30 -30.82
C VAL A 228 21.36 -4.34 -30.74
N ARG A 229 20.70 -4.89 -31.76
CA ARG A 229 19.23 -5.05 -31.81
C ARG A 229 18.66 -5.90 -30.67
N CYS A 230 19.45 -6.76 -30.06
CA CYS A 230 19.07 -7.69 -28.99
C CYS A 230 19.63 -7.29 -27.61
N ARG A 231 20.46 -6.23 -27.51
CA ARG A 231 21.09 -5.83 -26.23
C ARG A 231 20.12 -5.29 -25.17
N HIS A 232 18.86 -5.08 -25.56
CA HIS A 232 17.77 -4.70 -24.67
C HIS A 232 17.05 -5.93 -24.05
N LEU A 233 17.43 -7.15 -24.43
CA LEU A 233 16.83 -8.38 -23.93
C LEU A 233 17.58 -8.91 -22.69
N PRO A 234 16.91 -9.68 -21.82
CA PRO A 234 17.57 -10.31 -20.67
C PRO A 234 18.55 -11.42 -21.08
N VAL A 235 19.56 -11.63 -20.23
CA VAL A 235 20.55 -12.71 -20.29
C VAL A 235 20.70 -13.34 -18.91
N LEU A 236 20.59 -14.66 -18.84
CA LEU A 236 20.88 -15.46 -17.65
C LEU A 236 22.08 -16.35 -17.92
N ILE A 237 23.01 -16.46 -16.95
CA ILE A 237 23.97 -17.56 -16.93
C ILE A 237 23.28 -18.72 -16.23
N THR A 238 22.80 -19.70 -17.00
CA THR A 238 21.92 -20.77 -16.53
C THR A 238 22.66 -22.00 -16.01
N GLU A 239 23.95 -22.11 -16.32
CA GLU A 239 24.84 -23.11 -15.75
C GLU A 239 26.23 -22.51 -15.49
N ALA A 240 26.74 -22.75 -14.28
CA ALA A 240 28.09 -22.39 -13.88
C ALA A 240 28.65 -23.37 -12.86
N ASP A 241 29.79 -23.98 -13.19
CA ASP A 241 30.51 -24.95 -12.38
C ASP A 241 31.93 -25.22 -12.90
N PRO A 242 32.78 -25.87 -12.08
CA PRO A 242 34.01 -26.53 -12.53
C PRO A 242 33.71 -27.85 -13.27
N THR A 243 34.13 -27.95 -14.53
CA THR A 243 33.71 -29.03 -15.45
C THR A 243 34.60 -30.26 -15.46
N ASN A 244 35.69 -30.31 -14.69
CA ASN A 244 36.51 -31.52 -14.63
C ASN A 244 35.65 -32.73 -14.19
N PRO A 245 35.50 -33.77 -15.03
CA PRO A 245 34.57 -34.86 -14.77
C PRO A 245 34.97 -35.75 -13.59
N ASN A 246 36.23 -35.68 -13.14
CA ASN A 246 36.73 -36.46 -12.02
C ASN A 246 36.54 -35.75 -10.68
N THR A 247 36.60 -34.42 -10.67
CA THR A 247 36.60 -33.62 -9.44
C THR A 247 35.31 -32.82 -9.28
N GLY A 248 34.79 -32.24 -10.36
CA GLY A 248 33.65 -31.33 -10.37
C GLY A 248 33.79 -30.29 -9.26
N TRP A 249 32.75 -30.17 -8.44
CA TRP A 249 32.85 -29.47 -7.16
C TRP A 249 33.75 -30.22 -6.19
N ALA A 250 35.05 -29.95 -6.19
CA ALA A 250 35.95 -30.52 -5.18
C ALA A 250 35.48 -30.16 -3.76
N ASP A 251 35.50 -31.12 -2.83
CA ASP A 251 35.12 -30.93 -1.42
C ASP A 251 36.33 -30.92 -0.48
N GLY A 252 36.21 -30.23 0.66
CA GLY A 252 37.22 -30.18 1.71
C GLY A 252 37.17 -28.90 2.55
N GLN A 253 37.35 -27.73 1.91
CA GLN A 253 37.23 -26.40 2.52
C GLN A 253 36.60 -25.42 1.52
N ASN A 254 36.04 -24.32 2.03
CA ASN A 254 35.58 -23.20 1.21
C ASN A 254 36.77 -22.61 0.42
N LYS A 255 36.69 -22.69 -0.92
CA LYS A 255 37.73 -22.18 -1.83
C LYS A 255 37.51 -20.76 -2.32
N GLY A 256 36.33 -20.18 -2.12
CA GLY A 256 35.98 -18.83 -2.58
C GLY A 256 35.61 -18.73 -4.07
N TRP A 257 35.42 -19.86 -4.78
CA TRP A 257 35.05 -19.88 -6.19
C TRP A 257 33.67 -19.23 -6.40
N VAL A 258 32.68 -19.58 -5.57
CA VAL A 258 31.30 -19.10 -5.69
C VAL A 258 31.23 -17.61 -5.39
N CYS A 259 31.83 -17.17 -4.29
CA CYS A 259 31.97 -15.75 -3.99
C CYS A 259 32.61 -14.97 -5.14
N GLN A 260 33.69 -15.51 -5.73
CA GLN A 260 34.39 -14.83 -6.81
C GLN A 260 33.55 -14.76 -8.10
N ALA A 261 32.81 -15.82 -8.42
CA ALA A 261 31.93 -15.87 -9.59
C ALA A 261 30.81 -14.81 -9.50
N TYR A 262 30.12 -14.71 -8.36
CA TYR A 262 29.10 -13.68 -8.17
C TYR A 262 29.68 -12.26 -8.18
N ARG A 263 30.87 -12.04 -7.61
CA ARG A 263 31.55 -10.74 -7.68
C ARG A 263 31.93 -10.35 -9.10
N GLU A 264 32.44 -11.28 -9.91
CA GLU A 264 32.76 -11.04 -11.32
C GLU A 264 31.52 -10.59 -12.12
N ILE A 265 30.35 -11.21 -11.88
CA ILE A 265 29.10 -10.81 -12.54
C ILE A 265 28.55 -9.48 -11.98
N ALA A 266 28.65 -9.25 -10.66
CA ALA A 266 28.31 -7.96 -10.06
C ALA A 266 29.17 -6.83 -10.64
N ASP A 267 30.48 -7.04 -10.81
CA ASP A 267 31.41 -6.09 -11.40
C ASP A 267 31.09 -5.81 -12.88
N TRP A 268 30.74 -6.85 -13.64
CA TRP A 268 30.24 -6.71 -15.01
C TRP A 268 28.99 -5.83 -15.06
N ASN A 269 28.02 -6.11 -14.18
CA ASN A 269 26.76 -5.39 -14.10
C ASN A 269 26.91 -3.97 -13.59
N ARG A 270 27.90 -3.67 -12.74
CA ARG A 270 28.16 -2.32 -12.23
C ARG A 270 28.53 -1.36 -13.36
N ASN A 271 29.10 -1.86 -14.47
CA ASN A 271 29.34 -1.03 -15.64
C ASN A 271 28.03 -0.76 -16.42
N PRO A 272 27.57 0.51 -16.52
CA PRO A 272 26.35 0.85 -17.27
C PRO A 272 26.49 0.68 -18.79
N SER A 273 27.70 0.58 -19.33
CA SER A 273 27.90 0.33 -20.76
C SER A 273 27.68 -1.13 -21.16
N HIS A 274 27.68 -2.05 -20.19
CA HIS A 274 27.45 -3.47 -20.44
C HIS A 274 25.96 -3.79 -20.45
N GLN A 275 25.54 -4.71 -21.33
CA GLN A 275 24.25 -5.36 -21.18
C GLN A 275 24.27 -6.16 -19.86
N PRO A 276 23.34 -5.90 -18.93
CA PRO A 276 23.35 -6.60 -17.65
C PRO A 276 22.97 -8.07 -17.80
N ILE A 277 23.53 -8.89 -16.92
CA ILE A 277 23.23 -10.31 -16.72
C ILE A 277 22.33 -10.41 -15.48
N GLN A 278 21.13 -10.96 -15.63
CA GLN A 278 20.11 -10.92 -14.57
C GLN A 278 20.24 -12.07 -13.56
N GLY A 279 21.03 -13.10 -13.84
CA GLY A 279 21.22 -14.23 -12.93
C GLY A 279 22.45 -15.05 -13.27
N LEU A 280 23.05 -15.63 -12.23
CA LEU A 280 24.12 -16.62 -12.30
C LEU A 280 23.68 -17.85 -11.50
N LEU A 281 23.45 -18.96 -12.18
CA LEU A 281 22.90 -20.18 -11.58
C LEU A 281 23.97 -21.26 -11.46
N LEU A 282 24.23 -21.71 -10.23
CA LEU A 282 25.22 -22.76 -9.97
C LEU A 282 24.67 -24.14 -10.35
N TYR A 283 25.48 -24.92 -11.08
CA TYR A 283 25.15 -26.28 -11.49
C TYR A 283 25.83 -27.31 -10.57
N ARG A 284 25.13 -28.06 -9.71
CA ARG A 284 23.69 -28.06 -9.42
C ARG A 284 23.42 -28.59 -8.01
N TRP A 285 22.20 -28.38 -7.50
CA TRP A 285 21.90 -28.70 -6.11
C TRP A 285 21.72 -30.19 -5.76
N PRO A 286 20.89 -30.99 -6.47
CA PRO A 286 20.30 -32.23 -5.93
C PRO A 286 21.30 -33.26 -5.39
N ASP A 287 20.85 -34.07 -4.42
CA ASP A 287 21.66 -35.12 -3.80
C ASP A 287 22.20 -36.11 -4.86
N PRO A 288 23.46 -36.60 -4.73
CA PRO A 288 24.11 -37.45 -5.73
C PRO A 288 23.39 -38.77 -6.06
N GLN A 289 22.38 -39.19 -5.28
CA GLN A 289 21.57 -40.36 -5.57
C GLN A 289 20.48 -40.09 -6.62
N HIS A 290 20.14 -38.83 -6.87
CA HIS A 290 19.09 -38.42 -7.81
C HIS A 290 19.57 -38.31 -9.26
N HIS A 291 20.89 -38.22 -9.49
CA HIS A 291 21.47 -38.16 -10.84
C HIS A 291 22.79 -38.93 -10.95
N GLY A 292 23.10 -39.43 -12.14
CA GLY A 292 24.33 -40.19 -12.42
C GLY A 292 25.64 -39.37 -12.38
N GLN A 293 25.56 -38.05 -12.17
CA GLN A 293 26.70 -37.13 -12.25
C GLN A 293 27.05 -36.53 -10.89
N LYS A 294 27.50 -37.39 -9.97
CA LYS A 294 27.70 -37.08 -8.55
C LYS A 294 28.70 -35.96 -8.28
N GLN A 295 29.67 -35.78 -9.18
CA GLN A 295 30.75 -34.81 -9.05
C GLN A 295 30.26 -33.35 -9.06
N TRP A 296 29.10 -33.07 -9.69
CA TRP A 296 28.51 -31.73 -9.79
C TRP A 296 27.35 -31.49 -8.81
N SER A 297 27.12 -32.38 -7.85
CA SER A 297 26.19 -32.14 -6.76
C SER A 297 26.81 -31.20 -5.71
N ILE A 298 26.04 -30.18 -5.31
CA ILE A 298 26.39 -29.23 -4.24
C ILE A 298 25.84 -29.68 -2.89
N ALA A 299 24.68 -30.37 -2.83
CA ALA A 299 23.99 -30.71 -1.58
C ALA A 299 24.87 -31.46 -0.55
N ASN A 300 25.89 -32.19 -1.00
CA ASN A 300 26.81 -32.92 -0.13
C ASN A 300 28.21 -32.29 -0.05
N ARG A 301 28.37 -31.02 -0.40
CA ARG A 301 29.65 -30.29 -0.47
C ARG A 301 29.66 -29.10 0.49
N PRO A 302 29.88 -29.32 1.80
CA PRO A 302 29.80 -28.26 2.82
C PRO A 302 30.71 -27.05 2.51
N GLY A 303 31.90 -27.26 1.95
CA GLY A 303 32.79 -26.16 1.58
C GLY A 303 32.19 -25.23 0.50
N VAL A 304 31.45 -25.79 -0.46
CA VAL A 304 30.76 -25.02 -1.51
C VAL A 304 29.51 -24.34 -0.96
N ILE A 305 28.77 -25.01 -0.08
CA ILE A 305 27.61 -24.46 0.62
C ILE A 305 28.03 -23.23 1.47
N ASP A 306 29.14 -23.34 2.19
CA ASP A 306 29.68 -22.23 3.00
C ASP A 306 30.14 -21.06 2.13
N ASP A 307 30.72 -21.33 0.96
CA ASP A 307 31.09 -20.32 -0.03
C ASP A 307 29.85 -19.59 -0.57
N PHE A 308 28.79 -20.32 -0.92
CA PHE A 308 27.53 -19.73 -1.36
C PHE A 308 26.88 -18.89 -0.26
N LYS A 309 26.84 -19.38 0.99
CA LYS A 309 26.37 -18.59 2.15
C LYS A 309 27.21 -17.32 2.36
N ALA A 310 28.52 -17.38 2.10
CA ALA A 310 29.38 -16.21 2.18
C ALA A 310 29.06 -15.20 1.05
N ALA A 311 28.73 -15.67 -0.16
CA ALA A 311 28.30 -14.82 -1.26
C ALA A 311 26.97 -14.11 -0.95
N LEU A 312 25.99 -14.82 -0.37
CA LEU A 312 24.69 -14.25 0.01
C LEU A 312 24.79 -13.16 1.10
N ARG A 313 25.81 -13.26 1.97
CA ARG A 313 26.12 -12.28 3.02
C ARG A 313 27.05 -11.15 2.57
N ALA A 314 27.48 -11.14 1.31
CA ALA A 314 28.40 -10.13 0.83
C ALA A 314 27.71 -8.75 0.75
N GLU A 315 28.45 -7.71 1.14
CA GLU A 315 27.98 -6.32 1.16
C GLU A 315 28.85 -5.42 0.24
N PRO A 316 28.28 -4.35 -0.34
CA PRO A 316 26.89 -3.91 -0.18
C PRO A 316 25.92 -4.79 -0.96
N ALA A 317 24.81 -5.17 -0.32
CA ALA A 317 23.65 -5.87 -0.86
C ALA A 317 23.33 -5.55 -2.33
N MET A 318 23.29 -4.25 -2.62
CA MET A 318 22.84 -3.68 -3.87
C MET A 318 23.75 -4.00 -5.06
N ASP A 319 25.02 -4.37 -4.81
CA ASP A 319 25.94 -4.77 -5.88
C ASP A 319 25.49 -6.07 -6.58
N PHE A 320 24.75 -6.91 -5.87
CA PHE A 320 24.22 -8.18 -6.39
C PHE A 320 22.77 -8.05 -6.85
N GLY A 321 22.22 -6.84 -6.87
CA GLY A 321 20.86 -6.59 -7.31
C GLY A 321 20.67 -6.84 -8.80
N VAL A 322 19.49 -7.35 -9.18
CA VAL A 322 19.16 -7.54 -10.60
C VAL A 322 18.98 -6.18 -11.28
N ARG A 323 19.76 -5.94 -12.34
CA ARG A 323 19.56 -4.81 -13.24
C ARG A 323 18.82 -5.25 -14.50
N LEU A 324 17.64 -4.70 -14.71
CA LEU A 324 16.91 -4.89 -15.97
C LEU A 324 17.60 -4.15 -17.12
N PRO A 325 17.54 -4.66 -18.36
CA PRO A 325 18.02 -3.94 -19.53
C PRO A 325 17.22 -2.63 -19.76
N ALA A 326 17.81 -1.68 -20.51
CA ALA A 326 17.30 -0.30 -20.67
C ALA A 326 15.85 -0.17 -21.18
N ARG A 327 15.31 -1.24 -21.77
CA ARG A 327 13.88 -1.41 -22.01
C ARG A 327 13.44 -2.64 -21.23
N ALA A 328 12.74 -2.45 -20.12
CA ALA A 328 12.24 -3.57 -19.33
C ALA A 328 11.36 -4.47 -20.22
N PRO A 329 11.54 -5.80 -20.21
CA PRO A 329 10.66 -6.70 -20.96
C PRO A 329 9.22 -6.53 -20.47
N VAL A 330 8.28 -6.42 -21.42
CA VAL A 330 6.85 -6.43 -21.11
C VAL A 330 6.45 -7.89 -20.89
N ILE A 331 6.63 -8.35 -19.65
CA ILE A 331 6.00 -9.58 -19.16
C ILE A 331 4.62 -9.20 -18.63
N ALA A 332 3.64 -10.10 -18.70
CA ALA A 332 2.41 -9.94 -17.92
C ALA A 332 2.82 -9.63 -16.47
N PRO A 333 2.16 -8.71 -15.77
CA PRO A 333 2.40 -8.55 -14.34
C PRO A 333 2.21 -9.91 -13.67
N ARG A 334 2.97 -10.22 -12.61
CA ARG A 334 2.62 -11.39 -11.80
C ARG A 334 1.14 -11.23 -11.45
N PRO A 335 0.31 -12.29 -11.50
CA PRO A 335 -0.86 -12.29 -10.64
C PRO A 335 -0.26 -12.00 -9.27
N ALA A 336 -0.58 -10.82 -8.69
CA ALA A 336 0.00 -10.38 -7.44
C ALA A 336 0.05 -11.61 -6.52
N VAL A 337 1.26 -11.97 -6.04
CA VAL A 337 1.39 -13.02 -5.03
C VAL A 337 0.28 -12.72 -4.05
N ARG A 338 -0.61 -13.69 -3.83
CA ARG A 338 -1.73 -13.48 -2.93
C ARG A 338 -1.11 -13.34 -1.54
N THR A 339 -0.71 -12.13 -1.18
CA THR A 339 -0.39 -11.71 0.17
C THR A 339 -1.67 -11.57 0.98
N ILE A 340 -2.81 -12.08 0.47
CA ILE A 340 -4.10 -12.23 1.15
C ILE A 340 -4.26 -13.71 1.53
N GLY A 341 -4.20 -14.00 2.83
CA GLY A 341 -4.50 -15.31 3.41
C GLY A 341 -5.97 -15.71 3.24
N ARG A 342 -6.30 -16.94 3.62
CA ARG A 342 -7.67 -17.48 3.48
C ARG A 342 -8.63 -16.69 4.36
N LEU A 343 -9.47 -15.86 3.75
CA LEU A 343 -10.33 -14.95 4.50
C LEU A 343 -11.47 -15.71 5.18
N PRO A 344 -11.62 -15.57 6.51
CA PRO A 344 -12.79 -16.09 7.20
C PRO A 344 -14.00 -15.24 6.81
N ASN A 345 -15.22 -15.77 6.99
CA ASN A 345 -16.45 -15.03 6.72
C ASN A 345 -16.73 -13.94 7.77
N ILE A 346 -15.81 -12.99 7.97
CA ILE A 346 -15.89 -11.88 8.94
C ILE A 346 -16.64 -10.66 8.38
N PHE A 347 -17.14 -10.78 7.15
CA PHE A 347 -17.81 -9.74 6.38
C PHE A 347 -19.33 -9.99 6.28
N THR A 348 -20.09 -8.96 5.93
CA THR A 348 -21.54 -9.03 5.70
C THR A 348 -21.86 -9.44 4.27
N ASN A 349 -23.13 -9.78 4.02
CA ASN A 349 -23.62 -10.01 2.66
C ASN A 349 -23.38 -8.77 1.76
N GLN A 350 -23.53 -7.56 2.30
CA GLN A 350 -23.29 -6.32 1.57
C GLN A 350 -21.83 -6.17 1.13
N HIS A 351 -20.86 -6.44 2.01
CA HIS A 351 -19.43 -6.37 1.64
C HIS A 351 -19.10 -7.38 0.53
N LEU A 352 -19.66 -8.59 0.59
CA LEU A 352 -19.48 -9.60 -0.44
C LEU A 352 -20.06 -9.14 -1.78
N ILE A 353 -21.28 -8.58 -1.78
CA ILE A 353 -21.91 -8.03 -2.99
C ILE A 353 -21.06 -6.92 -3.60
N ASN A 354 -20.56 -5.99 -2.78
CA ASN A 354 -19.69 -4.90 -3.23
C ASN A 354 -18.38 -5.44 -3.83
N ALA A 355 -17.76 -6.42 -3.19
CA ALA A 355 -16.53 -7.04 -3.69
C ALA A 355 -16.71 -7.67 -5.08
N PHE A 356 -17.80 -8.41 -5.27
CA PHE A 356 -18.15 -8.98 -6.57
C PHE A 356 -18.48 -7.91 -7.62
N PHE A 357 -19.20 -6.87 -7.24
CA PHE A 357 -19.53 -5.77 -8.14
C PHE A 357 -18.28 -5.05 -8.67
N PHE A 358 -17.32 -4.71 -7.80
CA PHE A 358 -16.07 -4.07 -8.22
C PHE A 358 -15.14 -5.01 -9.01
N ALA A 359 -15.10 -6.30 -8.65
CA ALA A 359 -14.38 -7.30 -9.44
C ALA A 359 -14.99 -7.41 -10.85
N ALA A 360 -16.31 -7.44 -10.97
CA ALA A 360 -17.00 -7.52 -12.25
C ALA A 360 -16.76 -6.28 -13.14
N GLN A 361 -16.71 -5.07 -12.55
CA GLN A 361 -16.31 -3.87 -13.29
C GLN A 361 -14.90 -3.98 -13.86
N THR A 362 -13.95 -4.50 -13.07
CA THR A 362 -12.56 -4.68 -13.50
C THR A 362 -12.45 -5.71 -14.63
N LEU A 363 -13.25 -6.77 -14.55
CA LEU A 363 -13.31 -7.84 -15.55
C LEU A 363 -14.16 -7.49 -16.78
N ASN A 364 -14.85 -6.34 -16.75
CA ASN A 364 -15.82 -5.92 -17.77
C ASN A 364 -16.94 -6.97 -18.01
N VAL A 365 -17.46 -7.55 -16.92
CA VAL A 365 -18.60 -8.49 -16.91
C VAL A 365 -19.72 -7.99 -15.99
N SER A 366 -20.89 -8.64 -16.01
CA SER A 366 -21.98 -8.33 -15.09
C SER A 366 -21.70 -8.88 -13.69
N GLY A 367 -21.94 -8.08 -12.65
CA GLY A 367 -21.80 -8.52 -11.25
C GLY A 367 -22.73 -9.69 -10.90
N ASP A 368 -23.98 -9.63 -11.35
CA ASP A 368 -24.98 -10.69 -11.12
C ASP A 368 -24.56 -12.00 -11.79
N GLU A 369 -23.98 -11.93 -12.99
CA GLU A 369 -23.49 -13.09 -13.74
C GLU A 369 -22.29 -13.74 -13.04
N LEU A 370 -21.34 -12.92 -12.58
CA LEU A 370 -20.17 -13.40 -11.85
C LEU A 370 -20.56 -14.06 -10.52
N MET A 371 -21.52 -13.46 -9.78
CA MET A 371 -22.07 -14.04 -8.56
C MET A 371 -22.81 -15.36 -8.82
N GLN A 372 -23.64 -15.42 -9.87
CA GLN A 372 -24.38 -16.63 -10.22
C GLN A 372 -23.45 -17.79 -10.62
N ARG A 373 -22.38 -17.50 -11.37
CA ARG A 373 -21.32 -18.48 -11.67
C ARG A 373 -20.68 -19.02 -10.41
N ALA A 374 -20.42 -18.14 -9.44
CA ALA A 374 -19.91 -18.48 -8.11
C ALA A 374 -20.91 -19.23 -7.21
N GLY A 375 -22.12 -19.54 -7.70
CA GLY A 375 -23.17 -20.22 -6.93
C GLY A 375 -23.88 -19.32 -5.92
N LEU A 376 -23.81 -17.99 -6.09
CA LEU A 376 -24.45 -17.01 -5.23
C LEU A 376 -25.67 -16.38 -5.91
N ASP A 377 -26.69 -16.06 -5.12
CA ASP A 377 -27.89 -15.35 -5.57
C ASP A 377 -27.96 -13.98 -4.92
N VAL A 378 -27.70 -12.93 -5.71
CA VAL A 378 -27.72 -11.54 -5.23
C VAL A 378 -29.10 -11.16 -4.66
N HIS A 379 -30.20 -11.70 -5.18
CA HIS A 379 -31.53 -11.38 -4.67
C HIS A 379 -31.78 -11.98 -3.29
N GLN A 380 -31.17 -13.13 -2.97
CA GLN A 380 -31.22 -13.71 -1.63
C GLN A 380 -30.33 -12.93 -0.67
N LEU A 381 -29.10 -12.60 -1.09
CA LEU A 381 -28.14 -11.86 -0.28
C LEU A 381 -28.54 -10.39 -0.05
N ALA A 382 -29.35 -9.82 -0.95
CA ALA A 382 -29.84 -8.45 -0.92
C ALA A 382 -31.34 -8.30 -0.62
N ALA A 383 -32.01 -9.36 -0.15
CA ALA A 383 -33.46 -9.44 -0.03
C ALA A 383 -34.08 -8.28 0.77
N ASP A 384 -33.46 -7.93 1.90
CA ASP A 384 -33.80 -6.75 2.70
C ASP A 384 -32.56 -6.20 3.45
N GLU A 385 -32.74 -5.11 4.18
CA GLU A 385 -31.64 -4.46 4.91
C GLU A 385 -31.05 -5.34 6.02
N ALA A 386 -31.87 -6.09 6.75
CA ALA A 386 -31.38 -6.96 7.82
C ALA A 386 -30.55 -8.12 7.24
N VAL A 387 -30.97 -8.67 6.09
CA VAL A 387 -30.22 -9.72 5.38
C VAL A 387 -28.92 -9.16 4.80
N ARG A 388 -28.94 -7.97 4.18
CA ARG A 388 -27.72 -7.33 3.64
C ARG A 388 -26.65 -7.11 4.71
N GLN A 389 -27.07 -6.66 5.89
CA GLN A 389 -26.18 -6.37 7.01
C GLN A 389 -25.80 -7.61 7.83
N ALA A 390 -26.42 -8.77 7.58
CA ALA A 390 -26.07 -10.01 8.27
C ALA A 390 -24.69 -10.52 7.82
N ARG A 391 -23.96 -11.15 8.76
CA ARG A 391 -22.70 -11.87 8.48
C ARG A 391 -22.94 -12.94 7.42
N TYR A 392 -22.08 -12.99 6.41
CA TYR A 392 -22.21 -13.97 5.34
C TYR A 392 -21.99 -15.40 5.88
N ALA A 393 -22.92 -16.30 5.57
CA ALA A 393 -22.97 -17.65 6.13
C ALA A 393 -22.72 -18.77 5.10
N GLY A 394 -22.32 -18.43 3.87
CA GLY A 394 -22.03 -19.40 2.81
C GLY A 394 -20.58 -19.89 2.81
N LEU A 395 -20.15 -20.47 1.68
CA LEU A 395 -18.79 -20.96 1.51
C LEU A 395 -17.78 -19.79 1.54
N PRO A 396 -16.61 -19.94 2.19
CA PRO A 396 -15.53 -18.96 2.07
C PRO A 396 -15.25 -18.61 0.62
N VAL A 397 -14.88 -17.35 0.34
CA VAL A 397 -14.65 -16.84 -1.03
C VAL A 397 -13.70 -17.73 -1.83
N ASP A 398 -12.69 -18.29 -1.15
CA ASP A 398 -11.70 -19.17 -1.77
C ASP A 398 -12.26 -20.52 -2.21
N ASP A 399 -13.37 -20.95 -1.62
CA ASP A 399 -14.04 -22.22 -1.91
C ASP A 399 -15.27 -22.05 -2.83
N LEU A 400 -15.54 -20.83 -3.30
CA LEU A 400 -16.65 -20.59 -4.22
C LEU A 400 -16.40 -21.28 -5.57
N PRO A 401 -17.38 -22.05 -6.09
CA PRO A 401 -17.21 -22.85 -7.30
C PRO A 401 -17.13 -21.99 -8.57
N ASN A 402 -16.54 -22.54 -9.64
CA ASN A 402 -16.54 -21.97 -11.00
C ASN A 402 -15.95 -20.55 -11.18
N LEU A 403 -15.16 -20.09 -10.22
CA LEU A 403 -14.26 -18.94 -10.37
C LEU A 403 -12.86 -19.41 -10.78
N ASN A 404 -12.17 -18.63 -11.60
CA ASN A 404 -10.73 -18.78 -11.83
C ASN A 404 -9.92 -18.00 -10.79
N ASP A 405 -8.59 -18.17 -10.78
CA ASP A 405 -7.74 -17.59 -9.73
C ASP A 405 -7.65 -16.06 -9.82
N HIS A 406 -7.72 -15.50 -11.02
CA HIS A 406 -7.75 -14.05 -11.21
C HIS A 406 -9.05 -13.43 -10.67
N GLU A 407 -10.20 -14.05 -10.94
CA GLU A 407 -11.50 -13.65 -10.41
C GLU A 407 -11.49 -13.72 -8.87
N ARG A 408 -11.02 -14.83 -8.29
CA ARG A 408 -10.88 -14.99 -6.82
C ARG A 408 -9.96 -13.95 -6.20
N ALA A 409 -8.87 -13.58 -6.87
CA ALA A 409 -7.94 -12.56 -6.38
C ALA A 409 -8.59 -11.18 -6.36
N LEU A 410 -9.29 -10.80 -7.43
CA LEU A 410 -10.00 -9.51 -7.51
C LEU A 410 -11.11 -9.41 -6.46
N ILE A 411 -11.88 -10.48 -6.23
CA ILE A 411 -12.93 -10.50 -5.21
C ILE A 411 -12.30 -10.34 -3.81
N ALA A 412 -11.24 -11.10 -3.49
CA ALA A 412 -10.57 -11.00 -2.19
C ALA A 412 -9.98 -9.61 -1.94
N LEU A 413 -9.33 -9.01 -2.94
CA LEU A 413 -8.77 -7.65 -2.86
C LEU A 413 -9.85 -6.61 -2.58
N ASN A 414 -10.97 -6.66 -3.31
CA ASN A 414 -12.07 -5.71 -3.07
C ASN A 414 -12.75 -5.96 -1.72
N LEU A 415 -12.79 -7.21 -1.25
CA LEU A 415 -13.30 -7.53 0.07
C LEU A 415 -12.42 -7.00 1.20
N ILE A 416 -11.09 -7.05 1.06
CA ILE A 416 -10.16 -6.40 1.99
C ILE A 416 -10.41 -4.90 2.02
N ARG A 417 -10.58 -4.24 0.85
CA ARG A 417 -10.90 -2.81 0.80
C ARG A 417 -12.16 -2.46 1.58
N GLU A 418 -13.23 -3.24 1.41
CA GLU A 418 -14.47 -3.08 2.18
C GLU A 418 -14.22 -3.26 3.68
N LEU A 419 -13.48 -4.30 4.08
CA LEU A 419 -13.20 -4.60 5.48
C LEU A 419 -12.31 -3.57 6.17
N ARG A 420 -11.35 -2.95 5.46
CA ARG A 420 -10.50 -1.89 6.01
C ARG A 420 -11.27 -0.61 6.33
N ASN A 421 -12.36 -0.33 5.59
CA ASN A 421 -13.25 0.78 5.86
C ASN A 421 -14.05 0.61 7.16
N VAL A 422 -14.25 -0.64 7.58
CA VAL A 422 -14.94 -1.02 8.83
C VAL A 422 -14.02 -1.79 9.79
N ARG A 423 -12.71 -1.54 9.71
CA ARG A 423 -11.69 -2.20 10.55
C ARG A 423 -12.06 -2.10 12.02
N ARG A 424 -11.67 -3.11 12.81
CA ARG A 424 -11.92 -3.16 14.26
C ARG A 424 -11.09 -2.12 14.99
N TRP A 425 -9.79 -2.11 14.72
CA TRP A 425 -8.82 -1.19 15.31
C TRP A 425 -7.50 -1.22 14.53
N ARG A 426 -6.69 -0.17 14.68
CA ARG A 426 -5.33 -0.11 14.12
C ARG A 426 -4.34 -0.81 15.03
N GLY A 427 -3.51 -1.66 14.46
CA GLY A 427 -2.45 -2.36 15.16
C GLY A 427 -1.07 -1.89 14.73
N ARG A 428 -0.09 -2.09 15.61
CA ARG A 428 1.34 -1.98 15.31
C ARG A 428 2.05 -3.25 15.73
N VAL A 429 2.88 -3.78 14.84
CA VAL A 429 3.72 -4.94 15.14
C VAL A 429 4.71 -4.59 16.25
N ASN A 430 4.72 -5.40 17.30
CA ASN A 430 5.63 -5.34 18.45
C ASN A 430 6.41 -6.65 18.55
N ALA A 431 7.26 -6.89 17.55
CA ALA A 431 8.08 -8.08 17.43
C ALA A 431 9.45 -7.67 16.86
N PRO A 432 10.50 -7.55 17.69
CA PRO A 432 11.82 -7.06 17.28
C PRO A 432 12.44 -7.79 16.09
N ASP A 433 12.19 -9.10 15.98
CA ASP A 433 12.72 -9.96 14.90
C ASP A 433 11.78 -10.05 13.69
N GLY A 434 10.72 -9.23 13.67
CA GLY A 434 9.64 -9.29 12.68
C GLY A 434 8.50 -10.25 13.09
N LEU A 435 7.33 -10.04 12.50
CA LEU A 435 6.11 -10.81 12.77
C LEU A 435 5.62 -11.49 11.50
N ASN A 436 5.60 -12.82 11.54
CA ASN A 436 5.13 -13.65 10.43
C ASN A 436 3.63 -13.43 10.17
N LEU A 437 3.29 -12.90 8.99
CA LEU A 437 1.94 -12.85 8.45
C LEU A 437 1.63 -14.18 7.76
N ARG A 438 0.63 -14.91 8.25
CA ARG A 438 0.31 -16.27 7.81
C ARG A 438 -0.98 -16.36 7.02
N SER A 439 -1.10 -17.41 6.23
CA SER A 439 -2.28 -17.67 5.39
C SER A 439 -3.53 -18.04 6.18
N GLN A 440 -3.38 -18.55 7.41
CA GLN A 440 -4.45 -18.94 8.33
C GLN A 440 -4.03 -18.68 9.78
N GLY A 441 -5.00 -18.64 10.71
CA GLY A 441 -4.77 -18.47 12.15
C GLY A 441 -4.17 -19.71 12.83
N ASP A 442 -2.96 -20.10 12.42
CA ASP A 442 -2.21 -21.24 12.95
C ASP A 442 -0.70 -20.96 12.80
N ALA A 443 0.10 -21.33 13.81
CA ALA A 443 1.55 -21.18 13.80
C ALA A 443 2.25 -22.01 12.70
N ASN A 444 1.61 -23.07 12.22
CA ASN A 444 2.11 -23.92 11.15
C ASN A 444 1.54 -23.57 9.76
N ALA A 445 0.63 -22.60 9.66
CA ALA A 445 0.10 -22.15 8.38
C ALA A 445 1.19 -21.49 7.53
N ASN A 446 1.05 -21.58 6.21
CA ASN A 446 2.00 -21.02 5.25
C ASN A 446 2.31 -19.55 5.56
N LEU A 447 3.59 -19.21 5.55
CA LEU A 447 4.05 -17.84 5.70
C LEU A 447 3.76 -17.08 4.40
N LEU A 448 3.02 -15.98 4.48
CA LEU A 448 2.79 -15.08 3.35
C LEU A 448 3.94 -14.08 3.22
N THR A 449 4.31 -13.46 4.34
CA THR A 449 5.42 -12.51 4.46
C THR A 449 5.78 -12.30 5.94
N SER A 450 6.85 -11.56 6.23
CA SER A 450 7.17 -11.09 7.57
C SER A 450 7.01 -9.58 7.66
N LEU A 451 6.26 -9.12 8.66
CA LEU A 451 6.03 -7.71 8.94
C LEU A 451 7.15 -7.19 9.83
N ALA A 452 7.76 -6.07 9.46
CA ALA A 452 8.81 -5.45 10.26
C ALA A 452 8.27 -5.01 11.63
N ASN A 453 9.15 -4.97 12.64
CA ASN A 453 8.82 -4.35 13.92
C ASN A 453 8.36 -2.90 13.70
N GLY A 454 7.25 -2.50 14.32
CA GLY A 454 6.67 -1.17 14.13
C GLY A 454 5.80 -1.01 12.88
N ALA A 455 5.67 -2.04 12.03
CA ALA A 455 4.74 -2.00 10.90
C ALA A 455 3.30 -1.80 11.38
N GLU A 456 2.57 -0.92 10.71
CA GLU A 456 1.16 -0.67 11.01
C GLU A 456 0.26 -1.59 10.17
N LEU A 457 -0.87 -1.95 10.76
CA LEU A 457 -1.86 -2.84 10.15
C LEU A 457 -3.27 -2.49 10.64
N ASP A 458 -4.26 -2.82 9.83
CA ASP A 458 -5.67 -2.76 10.19
C ASP A 458 -6.11 -4.13 10.69
N VAL A 459 -6.60 -4.22 11.93
CA VAL A 459 -7.17 -5.47 12.44
C VAL A 459 -8.61 -5.59 11.95
N LEU A 460 -8.88 -6.61 11.16
CA LEU A 460 -10.17 -6.89 10.54
C LEU A 460 -11.03 -7.81 11.41
N ASN A 461 -10.40 -8.70 12.19
CA ASN A 461 -11.08 -9.58 13.15
C ASN A 461 -10.17 -9.92 14.34
N ASP A 462 -10.76 -9.93 15.53
CA ASP A 462 -10.09 -10.13 16.82
C ASP A 462 -10.83 -11.11 17.74
N GLU A 463 -11.70 -11.97 17.18
CA GLU A 463 -12.50 -12.95 17.95
C GLU A 463 -11.63 -14.00 18.71
N ASN A 464 -10.37 -14.19 18.32
CA ASN A 464 -9.47 -15.24 18.81
C ASN A 464 -8.03 -14.72 18.94
N SER A 465 -7.11 -15.53 19.49
CA SER A 465 -5.67 -15.18 19.60
C SER A 465 -4.95 -14.96 18.25
N TRP A 466 -5.55 -15.41 17.14
CA TRP A 466 -5.07 -15.12 15.79
C TRP A 466 -5.92 -14.02 15.16
N LEU A 467 -5.32 -12.85 15.03
CA LEU A 467 -5.93 -11.67 14.43
C LEU A 467 -5.93 -11.80 12.91
N CYS A 468 -7.07 -11.57 12.28
CA CYS A 468 -7.12 -11.32 10.84
C CYS A 468 -6.77 -9.86 10.59
N VAL A 469 -5.71 -9.58 9.84
CA VAL A 469 -5.14 -8.24 9.66
C VAL A 469 -4.93 -7.92 8.19
N ALA A 470 -4.95 -6.63 7.84
CA ALA A 470 -4.55 -6.12 6.54
C ALA A 470 -3.50 -5.02 6.72
N VAL A 471 -2.35 -5.16 6.06
CA VAL A 471 -1.33 -4.09 6.00
C VAL A 471 -1.74 -3.06 4.97
N ASP A 472 -2.21 -3.54 3.82
CA ASP A 472 -2.75 -2.72 2.74
C ASP A 472 -3.92 -3.45 2.04
N ALA A 473 -4.34 -2.98 0.86
CA ALA A 473 -5.45 -3.61 0.13
C ALA A 473 -5.08 -4.96 -0.51
N GLU A 474 -3.79 -5.22 -0.68
CA GLU A 474 -3.21 -6.36 -1.40
C GLU A 474 -2.49 -7.33 -0.43
N THR A 475 -2.31 -6.93 0.83
CA THR A 475 -1.62 -7.68 1.88
C THR A 475 -2.50 -7.83 3.11
N ALA A 476 -3.02 -9.04 3.34
CA ALA A 476 -3.83 -9.41 4.49
C ALA A 476 -3.60 -10.88 4.93
N GLY A 477 -3.81 -11.21 6.19
CA GLY A 477 -3.57 -12.56 6.68
C GLY A 477 -3.74 -12.64 8.19
N PHE A 478 -3.02 -13.56 8.82
CA PHE A 478 -3.14 -13.82 10.25
C PHE A 478 -1.84 -13.61 10.99
N VAL A 479 -1.92 -12.93 12.13
CA VAL A 479 -0.83 -12.75 13.09
C VAL A 479 -1.33 -13.07 14.49
N HIS A 480 -0.43 -13.46 15.40
CA HIS A 480 -0.82 -13.73 16.78
C HIS A 480 -0.95 -12.41 17.56
N CYS A 481 -2.01 -12.27 18.36
CA CYS A 481 -2.36 -11.02 19.06
C CYS A 481 -1.26 -10.52 20.01
N ASP A 482 -0.50 -11.42 20.65
CA ASP A 482 0.60 -11.06 21.56
C ASP A 482 1.68 -10.16 20.92
N TYR A 483 1.79 -10.16 19.59
CA TYR A 483 2.78 -9.38 18.85
C TYR A 483 2.19 -8.15 18.17
N VAL A 484 0.94 -7.79 18.46
CA VAL A 484 0.28 -6.61 17.89
C VAL A 484 -0.20 -5.71 19.02
N THR A 485 0.30 -4.47 19.00
CA THR A 485 -0.14 -3.42 19.91
C THR A 485 -1.34 -2.70 19.31
N ASN A 486 -2.43 -2.58 20.07
CA ASN A 486 -3.58 -1.78 19.67
C ASN A 486 -3.25 -0.29 19.74
N LEU A 487 -3.14 0.36 18.57
CA LEU A 487 -2.86 1.78 18.42
C LEU A 487 -4.07 2.67 18.68
N ASP A 488 -5.28 2.13 18.65
CA ASP A 488 -6.48 2.90 19.00
C ASP A 488 -6.70 2.94 20.52
N GLU A 489 -6.09 2.02 21.26
CA GLU A 489 -6.03 2.03 22.74
C GLU A 489 -4.77 2.73 23.28
N GLN A 490 -3.74 2.94 22.45
CA GLN A 490 -2.59 3.76 22.82
C GLN A 490 -2.83 5.23 22.43
N PRO A 491 -2.64 6.19 23.36
CA PRO A 491 -2.50 7.57 22.93
C PRO A 491 -1.33 7.63 21.94
N ALA A 492 -1.57 8.22 20.75
CA ALA A 492 -0.54 8.39 19.72
C ALA A 492 0.78 8.85 20.38
N PRO A 493 1.95 8.30 19.99
CA PRO A 493 3.22 8.75 20.56
C PRO A 493 3.29 10.27 20.41
N ALA A 494 3.36 10.97 21.55
CA ALA A 494 3.33 12.42 21.58
C ALA A 494 4.46 12.93 20.68
N PRO A 495 4.17 13.79 19.69
CA PRO A 495 5.23 14.35 18.86
C PRO A 495 6.23 15.05 19.77
N GLN A 496 7.51 14.80 19.48
CA GLN A 496 8.58 15.23 20.38
C GLN A 496 8.65 16.77 20.42
N PRO A 497 8.94 17.36 21.60
CA PRO A 497 9.19 18.78 21.71
C PRO A 497 10.25 19.23 20.69
N LEU A 498 10.02 20.37 20.02
CA LEU A 498 11.04 20.99 19.18
C LEU A 498 12.26 21.39 20.03
N PRO A 499 13.47 21.49 19.44
CA PRO A 499 14.64 22.02 20.13
C PRO A 499 14.35 23.39 20.76
N ALA A 500 14.96 23.67 21.92
CA ALA A 500 14.78 24.94 22.61
C ALA A 500 15.19 26.12 21.72
N GLY A 501 14.24 27.02 21.43
CA GLY A 501 14.42 28.18 20.54
C GLY A 501 13.71 28.07 19.18
N ASP A 502 13.18 26.90 18.83
CA ASP A 502 12.45 26.69 17.57
C ASP A 502 10.93 26.92 17.69
N TYR A 503 10.43 27.37 18.84
CA TYR A 503 9.01 27.68 19.04
C TYR A 503 8.68 29.12 18.69
N PHE A 504 7.57 29.33 17.98
CA PHE A 504 7.02 30.63 17.67
C PHE A 504 6.66 31.44 18.94
N CYS A 505 6.21 30.77 20.00
CA CYS A 505 5.94 31.41 21.30
C CYS A 505 7.21 32.04 21.94
N THR A 506 8.39 31.54 21.58
CA THR A 506 9.68 32.07 22.05
C THR A 506 10.36 33.02 21.06
N GLU A 507 9.84 33.12 19.83
CA GLU A 507 10.45 33.90 18.77
C GLU A 507 10.24 35.41 18.99
N SER A 508 11.33 36.13 19.29
CA SER A 508 11.26 37.57 19.57
C SER A 508 10.69 38.40 18.42
N ALA A 509 10.88 37.98 17.16
CA ALA A 509 10.36 38.66 15.99
C ALA A 509 8.82 38.62 15.91
N LEU A 510 8.18 37.55 16.39
CA LEU A 510 6.73 37.41 16.38
C LEU A 510 6.04 38.11 17.57
N ARG A 511 6.80 38.48 18.62
CA ARG A 511 6.25 39.13 19.81
C ARG A 511 5.56 40.47 19.52
N ASN A 512 6.10 41.23 18.56
CA ASN A 512 5.65 42.59 18.26
C ASN A 512 4.86 42.70 16.94
N VAL A 513 4.67 41.60 16.21
CA VAL A 513 3.86 41.60 14.98
C VAL A 513 2.42 41.95 15.35
N PRO A 514 1.77 42.96 14.75
CA PRO A 514 0.36 43.27 15.02
C PRO A 514 -0.54 42.04 14.82
N LEU A 515 -1.53 41.84 15.71
CA LEU A 515 -2.52 40.78 15.53
C LEU A 515 -3.34 41.05 14.26
N ALA A 516 -3.91 42.24 14.18
CA ALA A 516 -4.67 42.69 13.01
C ALA A 516 -3.76 43.00 11.82
N PRO A 517 -4.22 42.77 10.57
CA PRO A 517 -3.54 43.23 9.37
C PRO A 517 -3.65 44.77 9.26
N PRO A 518 -2.83 45.41 8.41
CA PRO A 518 -2.96 46.84 8.10
C PRO A 518 -4.40 47.19 7.71
N VAL A 519 -4.85 48.40 8.04
CA VAL A 519 -6.25 48.84 7.79
C VAL A 519 -6.65 48.67 6.32
N ALA A 520 -5.74 48.87 5.37
CA ALA A 520 -5.99 48.70 3.94
C ALA A 520 -6.23 47.24 3.51
N GLU A 521 -5.88 46.28 4.35
CA GLU A 521 -6.08 44.85 4.11
C GLU A 521 -7.25 44.29 4.95
N GLN A 522 -7.86 45.09 5.83
CA GLN A 522 -9.02 44.65 6.61
C GLN A 522 -10.26 44.54 5.73
N ILE A 523 -11.12 43.57 6.04
CA ILE A 523 -12.33 43.25 5.30
C ILE A 523 -13.53 43.84 6.04
N THR A 524 -14.10 44.93 5.52
CA THR A 524 -15.33 45.52 6.07
C THR A 524 -16.55 45.01 5.32
N LEU A 525 -17.41 44.23 5.98
CA LEU A 525 -18.63 43.71 5.39
C LEU A 525 -19.87 44.52 5.78
N SER A 526 -20.89 44.51 4.91
CA SER A 526 -22.23 45.02 5.24
C SER A 526 -22.83 44.26 6.44
N PRO A 527 -23.60 44.92 7.33
CA PRO A 527 -24.34 44.24 8.40
C PRO A 527 -25.31 43.14 7.92
N SER A 528 -25.69 43.15 6.64
CA SER A 528 -26.53 42.12 6.01
C SER A 528 -25.79 40.84 5.60
N ALA A 529 -24.45 40.82 5.66
CA ALA A 529 -23.65 39.65 5.27
C ALA A 529 -23.94 38.43 6.15
N GLN A 530 -23.85 37.23 5.58
CA GLN A 530 -24.17 36.00 6.30
C GLN A 530 -23.12 35.66 7.37
N PRO A 531 -23.48 34.87 8.41
CA PRO A 531 -22.60 34.60 9.56
C PRO A 531 -21.24 33.99 9.22
N GLY A 532 -21.16 33.17 8.16
CA GLY A 532 -19.88 32.57 7.71
C GLY A 532 -18.89 33.62 7.20
N ALA A 533 -19.36 34.56 6.38
CA ALA A 533 -18.54 35.64 5.84
C ALA A 533 -18.10 36.61 6.94
N GLN A 534 -19.02 36.97 7.84
CA GLN A 534 -18.71 37.80 9.02
C GLN A 534 -17.62 37.16 9.88
N ARG A 535 -17.65 35.84 10.07
CA ARG A 535 -16.64 35.12 10.87
C ARG A 535 -15.27 35.13 10.22
N LEU A 536 -15.16 34.78 8.94
CA LEU A 536 -13.88 34.78 8.22
C LEU A 536 -13.26 36.19 8.20
N ALA A 537 -14.08 37.22 7.95
CA ALA A 537 -13.66 38.62 8.05
C ALA A 537 -13.23 39.00 9.47
N ALA A 538 -13.95 38.57 10.51
CA ALA A 538 -13.59 38.84 11.90
C ALA A 538 -12.25 38.20 12.28
N ILE A 539 -12.03 36.92 11.93
CA ILE A 539 -10.76 36.22 12.19
C ILE A 539 -9.62 36.92 11.46
N TRP A 540 -9.80 37.29 10.19
CA TRP A 540 -8.79 38.02 9.45
C TRP A 540 -8.51 39.40 10.03
N ASN A 541 -9.54 40.19 10.32
CA ASN A 541 -9.35 41.54 10.86
C ASN A 541 -8.73 41.53 12.26
N GLN A 542 -8.97 40.47 13.03
CA GLN A 542 -8.39 40.33 14.37
C GLN A 542 -6.98 39.74 14.36
N TYR A 543 -6.70 38.71 13.53
CA TYR A 543 -5.47 37.92 13.60
C TYR A 543 -4.63 37.88 12.31
N GLY A 544 -5.11 38.45 11.22
CA GLY A 544 -4.51 38.36 9.88
C GLY A 544 -3.06 38.83 9.80
N GLY A 545 -2.67 39.84 10.58
CA GLY A 545 -1.28 40.31 10.64
C GLY A 545 -0.34 39.23 11.20
N LEU A 546 -0.74 38.58 12.29
CA LEU A 546 0.03 37.48 12.88
C LEU A 546 -0.05 36.20 12.04
N LEU A 547 -1.22 35.88 11.49
CA LEU A 547 -1.43 34.70 10.65
C LEU A 547 -0.58 34.76 9.38
N THR A 548 -0.45 35.92 8.75
CA THR A 548 0.46 36.11 7.59
C THR A 548 1.91 35.84 7.99
N ALA A 549 2.39 36.39 9.11
CA ALA A 549 3.76 36.16 9.56
C ALA A 549 4.06 34.70 9.92
N LEU A 550 3.07 33.96 10.41
CA LEU A 550 3.15 32.52 10.68
C LEU A 550 3.06 31.69 9.40
N ALA A 551 2.19 32.07 8.47
CA ALA A 551 2.05 31.44 7.17
C ALA A 551 3.37 31.52 6.37
N ASP A 552 4.05 32.66 6.40
CA ASP A 552 5.37 32.84 5.80
C ASP A 552 6.42 31.88 6.39
N ARG A 553 6.44 31.73 7.72
CA ARG A 553 7.39 30.83 8.42
C ARG A 553 7.13 29.36 8.10
N LEU A 554 5.87 28.99 7.97
CA LEU A 554 5.48 27.63 7.59
C LEU A 554 5.46 27.41 6.08
N GLN A 555 5.62 28.44 5.26
CA GLN A 555 5.51 28.40 3.80
C GLN A 555 4.15 27.86 3.33
N ILE A 556 3.08 28.33 3.96
CA ILE A 556 1.69 28.00 3.62
C ILE A 556 0.96 29.26 3.17
N ASP A 557 -0.19 29.08 2.53
CA ASP A 557 -1.06 30.19 2.14
C ASP A 557 -1.69 30.85 3.40
N PRO A 558 -1.70 32.18 3.54
CA PRO A 558 -2.41 32.85 4.65
C PRO A 558 -3.89 32.45 4.74
N ALA A 559 -4.54 32.13 3.61
CA ALA A 559 -5.90 31.62 3.61
C ALA A 559 -6.02 30.27 4.33
N VAL A 560 -4.99 29.42 4.25
CA VAL A 560 -4.91 28.16 5.00
C VAL A 560 -4.78 28.44 6.50
N ALA A 561 -3.98 29.42 6.90
CA ALA A 561 -3.84 29.80 8.31
C ALA A 561 -5.16 30.34 8.89
N VAL A 562 -5.89 31.16 8.13
CA VAL A 562 -7.24 31.63 8.48
C VAL A 562 -8.22 30.46 8.56
N ALA A 563 -8.21 29.56 7.58
CA ALA A 563 -9.10 28.41 7.53
C ALA A 563 -8.87 27.44 8.69
N VAL A 564 -7.61 27.13 9.02
CA VAL A 564 -7.27 26.30 10.18
C VAL A 564 -7.80 26.96 11.45
N LEU A 565 -7.54 28.26 11.66
CA LEU A 565 -8.07 28.94 12.85
C LEU A 565 -9.62 29.01 12.87
N ASN A 566 -10.27 29.14 11.71
CA ASN A 566 -11.74 29.16 11.58
C ASN A 566 -12.40 27.82 11.89
N VAL A 567 -11.78 26.73 11.44
CA VAL A 567 -12.29 25.38 11.65
C VAL A 567 -12.04 24.92 13.09
N GLU A 568 -10.87 25.27 13.64
CA GLU A 568 -10.47 24.89 14.99
C GLU A 568 -11.06 25.79 16.08
N SER A 569 -11.38 27.05 15.74
CA SER A 569 -11.92 28.01 16.70
C SER A 569 -13.14 28.74 16.14
N GLY A 570 -14.19 28.86 16.95
CA GLY A 570 -15.31 29.76 16.65
C GLY A 570 -14.95 31.25 16.69
N GLY A 571 -13.67 31.61 16.82
CA GLY A 571 -13.14 32.98 16.78
C GLY A 571 -13.01 33.70 18.13
N GLN A 572 -13.41 33.10 19.26
CA GLN A 572 -13.37 33.75 20.58
C GLN A 572 -12.29 33.14 21.49
N ALA A 573 -11.31 33.96 21.89
CA ALA A 573 -10.23 33.55 22.79
C ALA A 573 -10.65 33.56 24.28
N PHE A 574 -11.47 34.54 24.65
CA PHE A 574 -11.90 34.82 26.01
C PHE A 574 -13.42 34.82 26.12
N GLY A 575 -13.95 34.25 27.20
CA GLY A 575 -15.36 34.37 27.57
C GLY A 575 -15.70 35.75 28.13
N ALA A 576 -16.98 35.98 28.44
CA ALA A 576 -17.51 37.28 28.89
C ALA A 576 -16.81 37.87 30.14
N ALA A 577 -16.18 37.03 30.97
CA ALA A 577 -15.45 37.43 32.17
C ALA A 577 -13.96 37.76 31.92
N GLY A 578 -13.50 37.83 30.67
CA GLY A 578 -12.09 38.08 30.32
C GLY A 578 -11.15 36.90 30.65
N LYS A 579 -11.71 35.71 30.92
CA LYS A 579 -10.96 34.47 31.12
C LYS A 579 -10.94 33.64 29.85
N PRO A 580 -9.87 32.89 29.55
CA PRO A 580 -9.85 31.99 28.40
C PRO A 580 -11.02 31.01 28.45
N ILE A 581 -11.55 30.67 27.28
CA ILE A 581 -12.51 29.58 27.16
C ILE A 581 -11.79 28.27 27.49
N ILE A 582 -12.35 27.47 28.40
CA ILE A 582 -11.79 26.18 28.80
C ILE A 582 -12.85 25.07 28.78
N ARG A 583 -12.38 23.83 28.75
CA ARG A 583 -13.21 22.63 29.00
C ARG A 583 -12.43 21.67 29.86
N PHE A 584 -12.98 21.27 31.00
CA PHE A 584 -12.36 20.37 31.96
C PHE A 584 -12.70 18.91 31.67
N GLU A 585 -11.70 18.06 31.49
CA GLU A 585 -11.89 16.66 31.13
C GLU A 585 -11.70 15.75 32.36
N ASN A 586 -12.80 15.37 33.01
CA ASN A 586 -12.77 14.58 34.25
C ASN A 586 -11.96 13.28 34.13
N HIS A 587 -12.06 12.60 32.98
CA HIS A 587 -11.35 11.35 32.74
C HIS A 587 -9.84 11.52 32.61
N LEU A 588 -9.37 12.66 32.07
CA LEU A 588 -7.95 13.00 32.04
C LEU A 588 -7.45 13.35 33.44
N PHE A 589 -8.25 14.10 34.21
CA PHE A 589 -7.92 14.41 35.60
C PHE A 589 -7.88 13.15 36.47
N TYR A 590 -8.74 12.18 36.19
CA TYR A 590 -8.68 10.86 36.81
C TYR A 590 -7.38 10.13 36.45
N ALA A 591 -7.00 10.11 35.18
CA ALA A 591 -5.79 9.44 34.72
C ALA A 591 -4.51 10.02 35.36
N ASP A 592 -4.45 11.34 35.53
CA ASP A 592 -3.24 12.02 36.02
C ASP A 592 -3.19 12.16 37.56
N TRP A 593 -4.33 12.19 38.25
CA TRP A 593 -4.39 12.39 39.71
C TRP A 593 -5.44 11.53 40.41
N GLY A 594 -6.65 11.42 39.84
CA GLY A 594 -7.78 10.76 40.51
C GLY A 594 -7.62 9.25 40.72
N ASN A 595 -6.85 8.56 39.89
CA ASN A 595 -6.59 7.11 40.00
C ASN A 595 -5.80 6.73 41.25
N THR A 596 -5.03 7.65 41.83
CA THR A 596 -4.28 7.49 43.07
C THR A 596 -4.96 8.16 44.27
N HIS A 597 -6.06 8.89 44.02
CA HIS A 597 -6.85 9.62 45.01
C HIS A 597 -8.35 9.32 44.85
N THR A 598 -8.69 8.06 44.59
CA THR A 598 -10.04 7.63 44.16
C THR A 598 -11.13 8.07 45.12
N ASP A 599 -10.90 7.99 46.43
CA ASP A 599 -11.90 8.36 47.44
C ASP A 599 -12.26 9.85 47.36
N ILE A 600 -11.26 10.70 47.12
CA ILE A 600 -11.46 12.14 46.96
C ILE A 600 -12.06 12.41 45.58
N PHE A 601 -11.54 11.79 44.53
CA PHE A 601 -12.04 11.98 43.17
C PHE A 601 -13.52 11.61 43.06
N ASP A 602 -13.91 10.41 43.47
CA ASP A 602 -15.29 9.91 43.37
C ASP A 602 -16.25 10.66 44.31
N SER A 603 -15.71 11.38 45.30
CA SER A 603 -16.49 12.30 46.12
C SER A 603 -16.93 13.55 45.37
N TYR A 604 -16.26 13.98 44.32
CA TYR A 604 -16.53 15.27 43.65
C TYR A 604 -16.68 15.20 42.13
N PHE A 605 -16.15 14.17 41.48
CA PHE A 605 -16.10 14.04 40.02
C PHE A 605 -16.65 12.68 39.57
N ARG A 606 -17.28 12.64 38.38
CA ARG A 606 -17.68 11.41 37.69
C ARG A 606 -17.50 11.55 36.19
N PHE A 607 -17.34 10.42 35.53
CA PHE A 607 -17.34 10.26 34.08
C PHE A 607 -17.78 8.82 33.75
N ASN A 608 -18.09 8.56 32.49
CA ASN A 608 -18.44 7.23 32.02
C ASN A 608 -17.21 6.30 32.05
N ARG A 609 -17.25 5.17 32.76
CA ARG A 609 -16.09 4.26 32.87
C ARG A 609 -16.11 3.09 31.88
N GLU A 610 -17.07 3.06 30.97
CA GLU A 610 -17.12 2.04 29.91
C GLU A 610 -15.93 2.18 28.94
N PRO A 611 -15.36 1.07 28.43
CA PRO A 611 -14.31 1.11 27.43
C PRO A 611 -14.67 2.01 26.24
N ASN A 612 -13.73 2.86 25.82
CA ASN A 612 -13.87 3.82 24.71
C ASN A 612 -14.97 4.89 24.88
N GLN A 613 -15.50 5.08 26.08
CA GLN A 613 -16.52 6.10 26.37
C GLN A 613 -16.14 7.06 27.50
N SER A 614 -14.88 7.04 27.95
CA SER A 614 -14.40 7.86 29.08
C SER A 614 -14.56 9.38 28.93
N TRP A 615 -14.67 9.86 27.70
CA TRP A 615 -14.93 11.25 27.37
C TRP A 615 -16.40 11.68 27.58
N LYS A 616 -17.32 10.78 27.95
CA LYS A 616 -18.74 11.06 28.16
C LYS A 616 -19.13 11.21 29.64
N ASP A 617 -20.28 11.84 29.86
CA ASP A 617 -20.98 11.94 31.14
C ASP A 617 -20.15 12.57 32.27
N HIS A 618 -19.42 13.64 31.96
CA HIS A 618 -18.62 14.34 32.97
C HIS A 618 -19.51 15.12 33.93
N GLN A 619 -19.43 14.77 35.21
CA GLN A 619 -20.21 15.40 36.26
C GLN A 619 -19.33 15.87 37.42
N TRP A 620 -19.77 16.92 38.10
CA TRP A 620 -19.11 17.45 39.27
C TRP A 620 -20.11 17.90 40.33
N ARG A 621 -19.64 18.05 41.58
CA ARG A 621 -20.34 18.75 42.66
C ARG A 621 -19.33 19.48 43.53
N GLY A 622 -19.65 20.69 44.00
CA GLY A 622 -18.74 21.47 44.87
C GLY A 622 -18.78 21.04 46.33
N ASN A 623 -19.78 20.25 46.73
CA ASN A 623 -19.93 19.73 48.07
C ASN A 623 -20.52 18.30 48.00
N VAL A 624 -20.03 17.39 48.84
CA VAL A 624 -20.53 16.01 48.96
C VAL A 624 -22.01 15.88 49.32
N GLN A 625 -22.65 16.93 49.87
CA GLN A 625 -24.10 16.98 50.10
C GLN A 625 -24.92 17.41 48.87
N GLN A 626 -24.29 17.99 47.84
CA GLN A 626 -24.97 18.40 46.61
C GLN A 626 -25.12 17.21 45.64
N PRO A 627 -26.17 17.20 44.80
CA PRO A 627 -26.24 16.27 43.68
C PRO A 627 -25.14 16.56 42.66
N PHE A 628 -24.73 15.54 41.91
CA PHE A 628 -23.86 15.72 40.75
C PHE A 628 -24.59 16.46 39.63
N GLN A 629 -23.91 17.40 38.98
CA GLN A 629 -24.38 18.14 37.81
C GLN A 629 -23.39 17.97 36.65
N SER A 630 -23.89 18.10 35.41
CA SER A 630 -23.04 18.09 34.21
C SER A 630 -22.15 19.34 34.18
N ILE A 631 -20.86 19.17 33.87
CA ILE A 631 -19.88 20.26 33.94
C ILE A 631 -19.89 21.16 32.70
N HIS A 632 -20.20 20.60 31.53
CA HIS A 632 -20.11 21.29 30.24
C HIS A 632 -21.34 22.17 29.95
N THR A 633 -21.85 22.87 30.96
CA THR A 633 -23.09 23.66 30.90
C THR A 633 -22.88 25.17 30.97
N ALA A 634 -21.69 25.64 31.37
CA ALA A 634 -21.33 27.06 31.35
C ALA A 634 -19.82 27.25 31.57
N GLN A 635 -19.22 28.26 30.97
CA GLN A 635 -17.81 28.62 31.22
C GLN A 635 -17.54 28.98 32.68
N THR A 636 -18.48 29.61 33.36
CA THR A 636 -18.37 29.89 34.80
C THR A 636 -18.26 28.61 35.63
N LEU A 637 -18.97 27.54 35.24
CA LEU A 637 -18.89 26.24 35.90
C LEU A 637 -17.56 25.53 35.58
N GLU A 638 -17.11 25.53 34.32
CA GLU A 638 -15.80 24.98 33.93
C GLU A 638 -14.66 25.59 34.77
N TRP A 639 -14.67 26.91 34.95
CA TRP A 639 -13.72 27.61 35.79
C TRP A 639 -13.84 27.29 37.29
N GLN A 640 -15.06 27.13 37.82
CA GLN A 640 -15.26 26.70 39.21
C GLN A 640 -14.72 25.28 39.45
N VAL A 641 -14.93 24.37 38.49
CA VAL A 641 -14.42 22.99 38.55
C VAL A 641 -12.89 22.98 38.53
N LEU A 642 -12.28 23.74 37.61
CA LEU A 642 -10.83 23.91 37.56
C LEU A 642 -10.26 24.50 38.85
N ASP A 643 -10.83 25.60 39.34
CA ASP A 643 -10.38 26.27 40.56
C ASP A 643 -10.49 25.30 41.76
N PHE A 644 -11.58 24.53 41.85
CA PHE A 644 -11.73 23.50 42.89
C PHE A 644 -10.67 22.41 42.75
N ALA A 645 -10.52 21.82 41.56
CA ALA A 645 -9.58 20.74 41.30
C ALA A 645 -8.14 21.15 41.57
N ALA A 646 -7.74 22.36 41.14
CA ALA A 646 -6.40 22.90 41.34
C ALA A 646 -6.05 23.13 42.83
N ASN A 647 -7.05 23.36 43.67
CA ASN A 647 -6.88 23.53 45.12
C ASN A 647 -6.86 22.21 45.91
N LEU A 648 -7.07 21.06 45.26
CA LEU A 648 -6.87 19.76 45.89
C LEU A 648 -5.36 19.50 46.08
N ALA A 649 -5.02 18.73 47.11
CA ALA A 649 -3.63 18.47 47.47
C ALA A 649 -2.86 17.83 46.29
N ALA A 650 -1.78 18.49 45.87
CA ALA A 650 -0.91 18.07 44.76
C ALA A 650 -1.62 17.90 43.39
N ALA A 651 -2.76 18.56 43.18
CA ALA A 651 -3.57 18.39 41.97
C ALA A 651 -3.40 19.48 40.91
N ASP A 652 -2.74 20.61 41.22
CA ASP A 652 -2.68 21.79 40.33
C ASP A 652 -2.22 21.48 38.90
N THR A 653 -1.08 20.77 38.76
CA THR A 653 -0.55 20.37 37.45
C THR A 653 -1.51 19.45 36.72
N ALA A 654 -2.07 18.43 37.39
CA ALA A 654 -2.99 17.49 36.78
C ALA A 654 -4.30 18.18 36.33
N ALA A 655 -4.83 19.09 37.15
CA ALA A 655 -6.02 19.86 36.82
C ALA A 655 -5.81 20.71 35.57
N LYS A 656 -4.68 21.44 35.49
CA LYS A 656 -4.33 22.25 34.32
C LYS A 656 -3.96 21.41 33.08
N CYS A 657 -3.41 20.21 33.25
CA CYS A 657 -3.16 19.27 32.14
C CYS A 657 -4.46 18.70 31.55
N SER A 658 -5.54 18.74 32.32
CA SER A 658 -6.85 18.15 32.00
C SER A 658 -7.84 19.15 31.41
N ILE A 659 -7.42 20.40 31.14
CA ILE A 659 -8.26 21.39 30.45
C ILE A 659 -7.79 21.62 29.01
N SER A 660 -8.71 21.75 28.07
CA SER A 660 -8.45 22.44 26.81
C SER A 660 -8.58 23.94 27.01
N MET A 661 -7.78 24.75 26.32
CA MET A 661 -7.71 26.21 26.55
C MET A 661 -7.72 27.04 25.26
N GLY A 662 -8.42 28.17 25.33
CA GLY A 662 -8.32 29.28 24.38
C GLY A 662 -8.91 28.97 23.00
N LEU A 663 -8.53 29.80 22.01
CA LEU A 663 -8.96 29.67 20.61
C LEU A 663 -8.82 28.24 20.07
N PRO A 664 -7.64 27.59 20.14
CA PRO A 664 -7.43 26.29 19.49
C PRO A 664 -7.86 25.10 20.33
N GLN A 665 -8.41 25.32 21.53
CA GLN A 665 -8.77 24.25 22.48
C GLN A 665 -7.62 23.23 22.72
N ILE A 666 -6.37 23.71 22.82
CA ILE A 666 -5.22 22.83 23.08
C ILE A 666 -5.29 22.34 24.54
N LEU A 667 -5.26 21.02 24.72
CA LEU A 667 -5.15 20.39 26.05
C LEU A 667 -3.84 20.78 26.75
N GLY A 668 -3.90 21.17 28.02
CA GLY A 668 -2.75 21.65 28.79
C GLY A 668 -1.60 20.65 28.90
N ARG A 669 -1.86 19.35 28.82
CA ARG A 669 -0.81 18.32 28.74
C ARG A 669 0.12 18.48 27.53
N ASN A 670 -0.26 19.24 26.51
CA ASN A 670 0.59 19.56 25.35
C ASN A 670 1.53 20.75 25.59
N HIS A 671 1.67 21.26 26.81
CA HIS A 671 2.48 22.47 27.09
C HIS A 671 3.91 22.38 26.54
N GLN A 672 4.60 21.24 26.68
CA GLN A 672 5.96 21.05 26.16
C GLN A 672 6.00 21.00 24.63
N ARG A 673 4.96 20.42 24.01
CA ARG A 673 4.84 20.34 22.55
C ARG A 673 4.76 21.73 21.91
N ILE A 674 4.25 22.72 22.65
CA ILE A 674 4.09 24.09 22.16
C ILE A 674 5.04 25.09 22.82
N GLY A 675 6.10 24.61 23.49
CA GLY A 675 7.23 25.42 23.93
C GLY A 675 7.19 25.95 25.37
N TYR A 676 6.20 25.55 26.19
CA TYR A 676 6.15 25.92 27.61
C TYR A 676 6.77 24.82 28.48
N GLY A 677 7.66 25.20 29.40
CA GLY A 677 8.34 24.27 30.30
C GLY A 677 7.40 23.60 31.28
N THR A 678 6.34 24.31 31.70
CA THR A 678 5.27 23.79 32.56
C THR A 678 3.88 24.15 32.05
N VAL A 679 2.87 23.37 32.44
CA VAL A 679 1.47 23.70 32.13
C VAL A 679 1.02 25.00 32.81
N GLN A 680 1.62 25.36 33.95
CA GLN A 680 1.37 26.63 34.63
C GLN A 680 1.85 27.82 33.79
N GLU A 681 3.03 27.72 33.16
CA GLU A 681 3.53 28.74 32.23
C GLU A 681 2.60 28.89 31.02
N MET A 682 2.18 27.77 30.41
CA MET A 682 1.20 27.77 29.32
C MET A 682 -0.11 28.45 29.76
N PHE A 683 -0.64 28.03 30.91
CA PHE A 683 -1.89 28.56 31.46
C PHE A 683 -1.80 30.06 31.71
N GLN A 684 -0.71 30.54 32.30
CA GLN A 684 -0.49 31.97 32.54
C GLN A 684 -0.38 32.74 31.23
N ALA A 685 0.35 32.22 30.24
CA ALA A 685 0.47 32.85 28.92
C ALA A 685 -0.88 32.93 28.21
N PHE A 686 -1.66 31.86 28.25
CA PHE A 686 -2.99 31.81 27.64
C PHE A 686 -3.98 32.71 28.38
N CYS A 687 -3.87 32.87 29.69
CA CYS A 687 -4.67 33.85 30.44
C CYS A 687 -4.30 35.31 30.13
N ALA A 688 -3.05 35.56 29.72
CA ALA A 688 -2.55 36.92 29.53
C ALA A 688 -2.91 37.52 28.16
N ASP A 689 -2.84 36.74 27.08
CA ASP A 689 -2.93 37.28 25.71
C ASP A 689 -3.39 36.21 24.69
N GLU A 690 -4.37 36.55 23.85
CA GLU A 690 -4.85 35.71 22.75
C GLU A 690 -3.77 35.43 21.69
N ARG A 691 -2.75 36.29 21.58
CA ARG A 691 -1.55 36.02 20.79
C ARG A 691 -0.97 34.65 21.10
N ASN A 692 -0.89 34.30 22.38
CA ASN A 692 -0.28 33.05 22.81
C ASN A 692 -1.11 31.82 22.40
N HIS A 693 -2.42 32.00 22.20
CA HIS A 693 -3.29 30.94 21.68
C HIS A 693 -2.96 30.66 20.22
N VAL A 694 -2.84 31.72 19.40
CA VAL A 694 -2.49 31.61 17.98
C VAL A 694 -1.09 31.04 17.81
N LEU A 695 -0.09 31.55 18.53
CA LEU A 695 1.28 31.01 18.49
C LEU A 695 1.29 29.53 18.91
N GLY A 696 0.57 29.18 19.99
CA GLY A 696 0.46 27.80 20.48
C GLY A 696 -0.16 26.84 19.45
N LEU A 697 -1.18 27.27 18.71
CA LEU A 697 -1.76 26.49 17.60
C LEU A 697 -0.72 26.16 16.55
N PHE A 698 0.01 27.17 16.07
CA PHE A 698 0.99 26.96 15.01
C PHE A 698 2.26 26.26 15.50
N ASP A 699 2.63 26.36 16.78
CA ASP A 699 3.66 25.53 17.40
C ASP A 699 3.21 24.06 17.51
N PHE A 700 1.93 23.81 17.83
CA PHE A 700 1.37 22.46 17.85
C PHE A 700 1.45 21.79 16.47
N ILE A 701 1.14 22.55 15.43
CA ILE A 701 1.25 22.13 14.02
C ILE A 701 2.73 21.92 13.66
N ARG A 702 3.60 22.89 13.99
CA ARG A 702 5.04 22.84 13.67
C ARG A 702 5.76 21.66 14.30
N ALA A 703 5.34 21.23 15.48
CA ALA A 703 5.89 20.06 16.16
C ALA A 703 5.70 18.75 15.39
N ASP A 704 4.87 18.73 14.34
CA ASP A 704 4.67 17.59 13.45
C ASP A 704 5.00 17.96 12.00
N ALA A 705 6.12 17.44 11.50
CA ALA A 705 6.57 17.69 10.13
C ALA A 705 5.57 17.22 9.06
N ASN A 706 4.79 16.16 9.34
CA ASN A 706 3.79 15.66 8.42
C ASN A 706 2.60 16.61 8.33
N MET A 707 2.16 17.18 9.46
CA MET A 707 1.10 18.20 9.44
C MET A 707 1.54 19.47 8.70
N VAL A 708 2.78 19.93 8.91
CA VAL A 708 3.32 21.08 8.16
C VAL A 708 3.36 20.77 6.67
N GLN A 709 3.86 19.59 6.28
CA GLN A 709 3.97 19.22 4.87
C GLN A 709 2.59 19.03 4.23
N ALA A 710 1.62 18.49 4.96
CA ALA A 710 0.24 18.36 4.52
C ALA A 710 -0.38 19.73 4.21
N LEU A 711 -0.23 20.72 5.10
CA LEU A 711 -0.71 22.08 4.85
C LEU A 711 0.00 22.75 3.65
N ARG A 712 1.32 22.56 3.50
CA ARG A 712 2.08 23.05 2.33
C ARG A 712 1.57 22.47 1.01
N ASN A 713 1.26 21.18 1.02
CA ASN A 713 0.76 20.45 -0.13
C ASN A 713 -0.74 20.64 -0.37
N ARG A 714 -1.44 21.39 0.50
CA ARG A 714 -2.92 21.51 0.52
C ARG A 714 -3.63 20.17 0.68
N ASP A 715 -2.95 19.21 1.31
CA ASP A 715 -3.50 17.90 1.69
C ASP A 715 -4.21 18.03 3.05
N TYR A 716 -5.42 18.58 3.01
CA TYR A 716 -6.19 18.84 4.22
C TYR A 716 -6.69 17.57 4.91
N LEU A 717 -6.76 16.44 4.19
CA LEU A 717 -7.17 15.16 4.76
C LEU A 717 -6.07 14.59 5.66
N SER A 718 -4.82 14.59 5.18
CA SER A 718 -3.68 14.18 5.98
C SER A 718 -3.47 15.11 7.19
N PHE A 719 -3.64 16.43 6.99
CA PHE A 719 -3.60 17.39 8.09
C PHE A 719 -4.70 17.11 9.12
N ALA A 720 -5.97 16.99 8.70
CA ALA A 720 -7.08 16.73 9.60
C ALA A 720 -6.95 15.38 10.32
N THR A 721 -6.37 14.38 9.66
CA THR A 721 -6.06 13.08 10.29
C THR A 721 -5.01 13.21 11.38
N GLY A 722 -3.96 14.00 11.15
CA GLY A 722 -2.91 14.26 12.14
C GLY A 722 -3.36 15.13 13.31
N TYR A 723 -4.24 16.11 13.06
CA TYR A 723 -4.69 17.08 14.06
C TYR A 723 -5.90 16.58 14.87
N ASN A 724 -6.95 16.09 14.19
CA ASN A 724 -8.24 15.70 14.79
C ASN A 724 -8.41 14.18 14.95
N GLY A 725 -7.49 13.38 14.40
CA GLY A 725 -7.62 11.92 14.33
C GLY A 725 -8.51 11.45 13.17
N SER A 726 -8.45 10.16 12.84
CA SER A 726 -9.10 9.60 11.64
C SER A 726 -10.64 9.59 11.70
N GLY A 727 -11.25 9.73 12.88
CA GLY A 727 -12.69 9.56 13.07
C GLY A 727 -13.56 10.63 12.40
N GLN A 728 -13.01 11.83 12.16
CA GLN A 728 -13.72 12.94 11.51
C GLN A 728 -12.89 13.64 10.43
N ALA A 729 -11.74 13.07 10.04
CA ALA A 729 -10.77 13.74 9.17
C ALA A 729 -11.36 14.24 7.85
N ALA A 730 -12.23 13.46 7.20
CA ALA A 730 -12.89 13.87 5.94
C ALA A 730 -13.87 15.04 6.12
N THR A 731 -14.54 15.11 7.26
CA THR A 731 -15.41 16.24 7.61
C THR A 731 -14.57 17.52 7.74
N TYR A 732 -13.49 17.45 8.52
CA TYR A 732 -12.57 18.57 8.73
C TYR A 732 -11.83 18.99 7.45
N GLU A 733 -11.45 18.04 6.60
CA GLU A 733 -10.90 18.30 5.26
C GLU A 733 -11.86 19.21 4.46
N GLY A 734 -13.14 18.83 4.38
CA GLY A 734 -14.16 19.61 3.67
C GLY A 734 -14.31 21.02 4.25
N LEU A 735 -14.32 21.16 5.57
CA LEU A 735 -14.42 22.46 6.24
C LEU A 735 -13.23 23.38 5.95
N ILE A 736 -12.00 22.85 6.02
CA ILE A 736 -10.79 23.61 5.76
C ILE A 736 -10.77 24.04 4.29
N LYS A 737 -11.01 23.09 3.37
CA LYS A 737 -11.02 23.36 1.93
C LYS A 737 -12.03 24.44 1.54
N ASN A 738 -13.24 24.36 2.09
CA ASN A 738 -14.29 25.34 1.83
C ASN A 738 -13.95 26.70 2.45
N SER A 739 -13.37 26.72 3.65
CA SER A 739 -12.95 27.96 4.31
C SER A 739 -11.82 28.67 3.54
N VAL A 740 -10.86 27.92 2.98
CA VAL A 740 -9.79 28.49 2.14
C VAL A 740 -10.37 29.12 0.88
N ALA A 741 -11.23 28.39 0.16
CA ALA A 741 -11.86 28.89 -1.06
C ALA A 741 -12.72 30.14 -0.79
N ALA A 742 -13.54 30.10 0.26
CA ALA A 742 -14.38 31.21 0.68
C ALA A 742 -13.55 32.44 1.07
N PHE A 743 -12.45 32.27 1.80
CA PHE A 743 -11.61 33.39 2.21
C PHE A 743 -10.89 34.05 1.02
N HIS A 744 -10.41 33.26 0.05
CA HIS A 744 -9.86 33.81 -1.19
C HIS A 744 -10.90 34.66 -1.93
N GLN A 745 -12.11 34.15 -2.13
CA GLN A 745 -13.18 34.89 -2.80
C GLN A 745 -13.56 36.17 -2.01
N LEU A 746 -13.64 36.07 -0.69
CA LEU A 746 -13.96 37.20 0.19
C LEU A 746 -12.92 38.31 0.11
N SER A 747 -11.63 37.95 0.16
CA SER A 747 -10.52 38.90 0.08
C SER A 747 -10.42 39.56 -1.30
N GLU A 748 -10.57 38.81 -2.38
CA GLU A 748 -10.59 39.35 -3.76
C GLU A 748 -11.76 40.32 -3.98
N VAL A 749 -12.95 39.95 -3.53
CA VAL A 749 -14.14 40.80 -3.68
C VAL A 749 -14.01 42.05 -2.84
N SER A 750 -13.59 41.96 -1.57
CA SER A 750 -13.39 43.12 -0.69
C SER A 750 -12.45 44.15 -1.31
N LEU A 751 -11.38 43.72 -1.98
CA LEU A 751 -10.45 44.59 -2.70
C LEU A 751 -11.09 45.27 -3.93
N ALA A 752 -12.07 44.61 -4.57
CA ALA A 752 -12.70 45.08 -5.81
C ALA A 752 -13.89 46.03 -5.59
N ILE A 753 -14.72 45.80 -4.57
CA ILE A 753 -15.98 46.54 -4.36
C ILE A 753 -15.87 47.69 -3.34
N GLY A 754 -14.78 47.75 -2.56
CA GLY A 754 -14.55 48.74 -1.52
C GLY A 754 -15.24 48.43 -0.18
N ASP A 755 -14.71 48.98 0.91
CA ASP A 755 -15.16 48.72 2.28
C ASP A 755 -16.66 48.97 2.48
N GLY A 756 -17.37 47.97 3.02
CA GLY A 756 -18.77 48.06 3.43
C GLY A 756 -19.81 47.83 2.33
N ALA A 757 -19.40 47.46 1.11
CA ALA A 757 -20.33 47.09 0.04
C ALA A 757 -20.97 45.71 0.28
N GLU A 758 -22.18 45.51 -0.25
CA GLU A 758 -22.87 44.22 -0.17
C GLU A 758 -22.15 43.16 -1.01
N LEU A 759 -21.92 41.98 -0.42
CA LEU A 759 -21.40 40.83 -1.13
C LEU A 759 -22.41 40.38 -2.21
N PRO A 760 -21.95 39.88 -3.37
CA PRO A 760 -22.84 39.22 -4.33
C PRO A 760 -23.66 38.12 -3.62
N ALA A 761 -24.98 38.13 -3.79
CA ALA A 761 -25.88 37.23 -3.04
C ALA A 761 -25.55 35.74 -3.19
N GLU A 762 -25.02 35.35 -4.36
CA GLU A 762 -24.54 34.00 -4.65
C GLU A 762 -23.32 33.63 -3.81
N LEU A 763 -22.34 34.53 -3.71
CA LEU A 763 -21.14 34.36 -2.90
C LEU A 763 -21.47 34.35 -1.40
N ASP A 764 -22.28 35.30 -0.93
CA ASP A 764 -22.68 35.37 0.48
C ASP A 764 -23.45 34.11 0.90
N SER A 765 -24.28 33.57 0.00
CA SER A 765 -24.97 32.29 0.22
C SER A 765 -24.01 31.10 0.26
N GLU A 766 -23.03 31.02 -0.65
CA GLU A 766 -22.04 29.94 -0.68
C GLU A 766 -21.21 29.88 0.61
N ILE A 767 -20.75 31.03 1.11
CA ILE A 767 -19.99 31.14 2.36
C ILE A 767 -20.87 30.82 3.58
N ALA A 768 -22.17 31.14 3.53
CA ALA A 768 -23.11 30.83 4.62
C ALA A 768 -23.26 29.32 4.89
N PHE A 769 -23.01 28.47 3.89
CA PHE A 769 -23.12 27.02 4.03
C PHE A 769 -21.93 26.36 4.72
N ILE A 770 -20.87 27.11 5.05
CA ILE A 770 -19.77 26.58 5.88
C ILE A 770 -20.36 26.24 7.25
N PRO A 771 -20.46 24.95 7.62
CA PRO A 771 -21.03 24.52 8.89
C PRO A 771 -20.32 25.24 10.02
N MET A 772 -21.07 25.82 10.96
CA MET A 772 -20.48 26.37 12.16
C MET A 772 -19.80 25.23 12.92
N PRO A 773 -18.48 25.30 13.22
CA PRO A 773 -17.91 24.43 14.23
C PRO A 773 -18.78 24.55 15.48
N GLN A 774 -19.26 23.42 16.01
CA GLN A 774 -19.93 23.41 17.31
C GLN A 774 -18.90 23.90 18.32
N GLN A 775 -19.02 25.17 18.75
CA GLN A 775 -18.31 25.58 19.94
C GLN A 775 -18.75 24.65 21.07
N PRO A 776 -17.86 24.22 21.97
CA PRO A 776 -18.30 23.64 23.23
C PRO A 776 -19.24 24.67 23.85
N ASP A 777 -20.52 24.31 23.98
CA ASP A 777 -21.66 25.20 24.19
C ASP A 777 -21.28 26.53 24.88
N VAL A 778 -21.10 27.60 24.08
CA VAL A 778 -20.98 28.96 24.62
C VAL A 778 -22.40 29.40 24.97
N PHE A 779 -22.85 29.01 26.15
CA PHE A 779 -24.11 29.49 26.70
C PHE A 779 -23.99 30.99 26.92
N THR A 780 -24.88 31.74 26.28
CA THR A 780 -25.02 33.18 26.51
C THR A 780 -25.36 33.42 27.99
N ASP A 781 -24.55 34.26 28.62
CA ASP A 781 -24.68 34.63 30.04
C ASP A 781 -25.98 35.43 30.21
N VAL A 782 -27.09 34.73 30.50
CA VAL A 782 -28.36 35.39 30.80
C VAL A 782 -28.24 35.92 32.22
N GLY A 783 -28.05 37.24 32.32
CA GLY A 783 -27.84 37.96 33.58
C GLY A 783 -28.79 37.52 34.69
N ALA A 784 -28.23 37.40 35.88
CA ALA A 784 -28.91 36.95 37.09
C ALA A 784 -30.29 37.62 37.28
N PRO A 785 -31.40 36.86 37.36
CA PRO A 785 -32.66 37.41 37.79
C PRO A 785 -32.59 37.71 39.29
N GLN A 786 -32.92 38.94 39.65
CA GLN A 786 -33.19 39.32 41.04
C GLN A 786 -34.29 38.43 41.63
N ALA A 787 -34.14 38.13 42.92
CA ALA A 787 -35.08 37.34 43.70
C ALA A 787 -36.53 37.87 43.58
N GLY A 788 -37.40 37.04 42.99
CA GLY A 788 -38.84 37.24 42.92
C GLY A 788 -39.55 35.91 43.12
N VAL A 789 -40.37 35.83 44.15
CA VAL A 789 -41.08 34.63 44.62
C VAL A 789 -42.10 34.16 43.57
N GLY A 790 -42.06 32.88 43.14
CA GLY A 790 -43.16 32.30 42.36
C GLY A 790 -42.90 30.94 41.69
N ALA A 791 -43.44 29.88 42.32
CA ALA A 791 -43.83 28.58 41.77
C ALA A 791 -42.79 27.70 41.03
N ALA A 792 -42.53 26.52 41.63
CA ALA A 792 -41.81 25.41 41.01
C ALA A 792 -42.39 25.03 39.64
N ALA A 793 -41.56 25.05 38.59
CA ALA A 793 -41.92 24.53 37.29
C ALA A 793 -42.12 23.00 37.38
N GLN A 794 -43.34 22.55 37.13
CA GLN A 794 -43.64 21.13 37.00
C GLN A 794 -42.99 20.55 35.74
N PRO A 795 -42.60 19.26 35.77
CA PRO A 795 -42.11 18.57 34.57
C PRO A 795 -43.18 18.61 33.48
N ALA A 796 -42.74 18.88 32.24
CA ALA A 796 -43.64 18.96 31.08
C ALA A 796 -44.53 17.71 31.03
N SER A 797 -45.85 17.92 30.94
CA SER A 797 -46.83 16.83 30.92
C SER A 797 -46.56 15.88 29.77
N ASP A 798 -46.96 14.61 29.91
CA ASP A 798 -46.80 13.60 28.87
C ASP A 798 -47.37 14.04 27.52
N GLU A 799 -48.37 14.92 27.50
CA GLU A 799 -48.91 15.56 26.29
C GLU A 799 -47.88 16.42 25.55
N VAL A 800 -47.08 17.22 26.25
CA VAL A 800 -46.04 18.07 25.61
C VAL A 800 -44.92 17.21 25.05
N ARG A 801 -44.53 16.15 25.76
CA ARG A 801 -43.54 15.18 25.27
C ARG A 801 -44.06 14.41 24.05
N GLN A 802 -45.32 13.99 24.06
CA GLN A 802 -45.95 13.32 22.92
C GLN A 802 -46.13 14.29 21.72
N ALA A 803 -46.46 15.56 21.97
CA ALA A 803 -46.53 16.57 20.92
C ALA A 803 -45.17 16.84 20.28
N TRP A 804 -44.09 16.87 21.06
CA TRP A 804 -42.72 16.98 20.56
C TRP A 804 -42.28 15.75 19.75
N ILE A 805 -42.58 14.54 20.23
CA ILE A 805 -42.30 13.28 19.48
C ILE A 805 -43.07 13.27 18.15
N ALA A 806 -44.34 13.70 18.17
CA ALA A 806 -45.16 13.80 16.96
C ALA A 806 -44.59 14.85 15.99
N TYR A 807 -44.13 16.00 16.49
CA TYR A 807 -43.48 17.04 15.69
C TYR A 807 -42.17 16.56 15.04
N VAL A 808 -41.31 15.84 15.78
CA VAL A 808 -40.06 15.27 15.26
C VAL A 808 -40.34 14.21 14.20
N LYS A 809 -41.31 13.31 14.43
CA LYS A 809 -41.75 12.33 13.41
C LYS A 809 -42.28 13.00 12.15
N GLN A 810 -43.11 14.04 12.30
CA GLN A 810 -43.63 14.83 11.19
C GLN A 810 -42.50 15.52 10.40
N GLY A 811 -41.47 16.03 11.08
CA GLY A 811 -40.29 16.62 10.46
C GLY A 811 -39.49 15.62 9.62
N LEU A 812 -39.28 14.40 10.15
CA LEU A 812 -38.60 13.32 9.42
C LEU A 812 -39.42 12.83 8.22
N GLU A 813 -40.74 12.74 8.35
CA GLU A 813 -41.63 12.40 7.23
C GLU A 813 -41.64 13.48 6.14
N ASN A 814 -41.64 14.77 6.53
CA ASN A 814 -41.55 15.88 5.59
C ASN A 814 -40.20 15.89 4.84
N ASN A 815 -39.09 15.59 5.52
CA ASN A 815 -37.77 15.45 4.89
C ASN A 815 -37.73 14.27 3.91
N ASN A 816 -38.31 13.12 4.28
CA ASN A 816 -38.44 11.97 3.39
C ASN A 816 -39.34 12.27 2.17
N MET A 817 -40.34 13.13 2.33
CA MET A 817 -41.21 13.57 1.24
C MET A 817 -40.50 14.55 0.30
N LEU A 818 -39.68 15.46 0.84
CA LEU A 818 -38.81 16.35 0.07
C LEU A 818 -37.79 15.53 -0.75
N PHE A 819 -37.13 14.57 -0.11
CA PHE A 819 -36.17 13.68 -0.77
C PHE A 819 -36.82 12.87 -1.90
N ARG A 820 -38.02 12.30 -1.66
CA ARG A 820 -38.79 11.60 -2.71
C ARG A 820 -39.22 12.52 -3.84
N ARG A 821 -39.55 13.79 -3.57
CA ARG A 821 -39.91 14.77 -4.61
C ARG A 821 -38.71 15.15 -5.46
N ILE A 822 -37.56 15.38 -4.84
CA ILE A 822 -36.29 15.66 -5.54
C ILE A 822 -35.90 14.45 -6.39
N LEU A 823 -35.88 13.25 -5.81
CA LEU A 823 -35.53 12.03 -6.54
C LEU A 823 -36.47 11.79 -7.73
N ARG A 824 -37.79 11.99 -7.57
CA ARG A 824 -38.75 11.90 -8.68
C ARG A 824 -38.54 12.98 -9.74
N ALA A 825 -38.16 14.20 -9.35
CA ALA A 825 -37.89 15.29 -10.29
C ALA A 825 -36.69 14.97 -11.20
N PHE A 826 -35.73 14.17 -10.74
CA PHE A 826 -34.59 13.71 -11.55
C PHE A 826 -34.87 12.42 -12.32
N ILE A 827 -35.54 11.44 -11.69
CA ILE A 827 -35.72 10.10 -12.27
C ILE A 827 -36.84 10.04 -13.33
N ILE A 828 -37.89 10.85 -13.21
CA ILE A 828 -38.99 10.85 -14.19
C ILE A 828 -38.52 11.36 -15.57
N PRO A 829 -37.81 12.49 -15.70
CA PRO A 829 -37.25 12.91 -16.99
C PRO A 829 -36.30 11.89 -17.59
N TYR A 830 -35.50 11.20 -16.77
CA TYR A 830 -34.59 10.15 -17.20
C TYR A 830 -35.35 8.97 -17.85
N TYR A 831 -36.35 8.40 -17.19
CA TYR A 831 -37.12 7.30 -17.78
C TYR A 831 -37.98 7.72 -18.97
N MET A 832 -38.49 8.95 -19.01
CA MET A 832 -39.19 9.48 -20.18
C MET A 832 -38.26 9.59 -21.39
N THR A 833 -37.00 9.98 -21.16
CA THR A 833 -35.96 10.04 -22.20
C THR A 833 -35.62 8.65 -22.71
N VAL A 834 -35.45 7.66 -21.82
CA VAL A 834 -35.21 6.26 -22.20
C VAL A 834 -36.39 5.68 -23.00
N ALA A 835 -37.63 5.92 -22.56
CA ALA A 835 -38.83 5.48 -23.26
C ALA A 835 -38.97 6.12 -24.65
N MET A 836 -38.60 7.40 -24.78
CA MET A 836 -38.56 8.09 -26.07
C MET A 836 -37.53 7.47 -27.02
N TYR A 837 -36.31 7.16 -26.54
CA TYR A 837 -35.29 6.49 -27.35
C TYR A 837 -35.73 5.09 -27.78
N ALA A 838 -36.35 4.32 -26.89
CA ALA A 838 -36.89 3.01 -27.22
C ALA A 838 -38.00 3.10 -28.30
N LEU A 839 -38.90 4.07 -28.18
CA LEU A 839 -39.95 4.31 -29.18
C LEU A 839 -39.37 4.71 -30.53
N LEU A 840 -38.41 5.65 -30.55
CA LEU A 840 -37.71 6.08 -31.76
C LEU A 840 -36.96 4.93 -32.43
N PHE A 841 -36.36 4.04 -31.63
CA PHE A 841 -35.69 2.85 -32.12
C PHE A 841 -36.68 1.88 -32.78
N VAL A 842 -37.82 1.60 -32.13
CA VAL A 842 -38.85 0.72 -32.69
C VAL A 842 -39.48 1.30 -33.96
N VAL A 843 -39.76 2.61 -33.98
CA VAL A 843 -40.28 3.30 -35.17
C VAL A 843 -39.23 3.28 -36.29
N GLY A 844 -37.96 3.52 -35.97
CA GLY A 844 -36.86 3.44 -36.93
C GLY A 844 -36.72 2.04 -37.52
N LEU A 845 -36.78 1.00 -36.68
CA LEU A 845 -36.74 -0.40 -37.12
C LEU A 845 -37.95 -0.75 -37.99
N GLY A 846 -39.14 -0.28 -37.61
CA GLY A 846 -40.37 -0.48 -38.39
C GLY A 846 -40.32 0.20 -39.75
N LEU A 847 -39.86 1.46 -39.82
CA LEU A 847 -39.68 2.19 -41.07
C LEU A 847 -38.61 1.54 -41.96
N PHE A 848 -37.52 1.02 -41.37
CA PHE A 848 -36.50 0.27 -42.09
C PHE A 848 -37.07 -1.01 -42.71
N VAL A 849 -37.86 -1.77 -41.96
CA VAL A 849 -38.53 -2.98 -42.47
C VAL A 849 -39.53 -2.63 -43.59
N VAL A 850 -40.31 -1.56 -43.43
CA VAL A 850 -41.25 -1.09 -44.48
C VAL A 850 -40.51 -0.64 -45.73
N ALA A 851 -39.41 0.10 -45.61
CA ALA A 851 -38.58 0.51 -46.74
C ALA A 851 -37.98 -0.71 -47.47
N ALA A 852 -37.48 -1.70 -46.72
CA ALA A 852 -36.95 -2.93 -47.29
C ALA A 852 -38.02 -3.77 -48.04
N VAL A 853 -39.27 -3.78 -47.56
CA VAL A 853 -40.38 -4.48 -48.22
C VAL A 853 -40.89 -3.75 -49.46
N LEU A 854 -40.87 -2.41 -49.45
CA LEU A 854 -41.31 -1.57 -50.58
C LEU A 854 -40.21 -1.36 -51.64
N GLY A 855 -38.96 -1.76 -51.35
CA GLY A 855 -37.82 -1.63 -52.27
C GLY A 855 -37.32 -0.19 -52.47
N LEU A 856 -37.46 0.65 -51.43
CA LEU A 856 -37.02 2.05 -51.39
C LEU A 856 -35.56 2.21 -50.96
#